data_AF-K2B9Y3-F1
#
_entry.id   AF-K2B9Y3-F1
#
_cell.length_a   1.000
_cell.length_b   1.000
_cell.length_c   1.000
_cell.angle_alpha   90.00
_cell.angle_beta   90.00
_cell.angle_gamma   90.00
#
_symmetry.space_group_name_H-M   'P 1'
#
loop_
_entity.id
_entity.type
_entity.pdbx_description
1 polymer ?
#
loop_
_entity_poly.entity_id
_entity_poly.type
_entity_poly.pdbx_seq_one_letter_code
_entity_poly.pdbx_strand_id
1 'polypeptide(L)'
;MNNKNLTASTFNLYHRWAYLDELFQALNQDIHVLSGNLDLPVDIIKIIRTLGFLDGISFAILNSFCHPKHPEQVDIYKKLDWIKSLRNILHQWHEIFHVFMQISIKECNVEKFIQKLSHIELNKNKKNVFTLDNQFNEVHLINEKKAFQKMLCQWNKKHASLIFSSNQSMHYWQILQTNLVDFSLILSVTNDQPIDAIKQKYAHIEPFFRGIHQMLEVAMNVMLDYSEALQQNIQQLHLSSNQMKLDPAEYQKVVLLRAQMQRMQQWWEIAAQHIMLLSKMDTGSYAEYRQALLGSSGGDSKQLRQLKQTMTQLHFSLPRELHDQSILIHSLVKHSSDPLLNQLLSAIRELQAASSDFWLRHFTLTANTIGMIRGSQGLPVEKLISFAVNSLLKQDSLLCTVGNVGQEYARHPEATIIKIDHNKEKVVGDTIFAHVKNQCKIVGKYNITIHANEPLLDSLELRPLEPNDTANSPYASWFHPDIHLHGLRFTMHSFGVPLILLNDSVTNTTQRIVELQDHSWEVFFNVRMAQLQKILFNLLAIPENGFFAVSVDANVTALLERLLSALPRDTNATVLTTQQEFLTVNRALVSSLIEHKLDIVKISLDTAPLNIAEVFCDAIQKIGKKLKLVVFSQVTANSQMSMTLNEINTILDSIPTDVPVIIDATQGVFNVPISWGEILKNRTNIYLLGSAIKHGRSTSGLGFLIHPQHASLLTHPKKTGWCAYLSGLSMGRTTDDVGNLLYDEAWQWLGGTPANVFALEIFINTWDAILRAGETVQSMHRYVQSLHGYFLQLMATQPDNQMVIFDKARREQYPGFASNVLALRLKDKSTQYRVRYAAEQKVHFDQREERFVRLGFGIQH
;
A
#
# COMPACT_ATOMS: atom_id res chain seq x y z
N MET A 1 -17.84 -55.08 -26.59
CA MET A 1 -19.16 -54.77 -27.17
C MET A 1 -20.20 -54.94 -26.07
N ASN A 2 -21.07 -54.02 -25.64
CA ASN A 2 -21.37 -52.63 -26.03
C ASN A 2 -22.12 -51.92 -24.87
N ASN A 3 -21.56 -50.80 -24.40
CA ASN A 3 -22.15 -49.48 -24.16
C ASN A 3 -23.47 -49.21 -23.38
N LYS A 4 -23.34 -48.18 -22.49
CA LYS A 4 -24.27 -47.07 -22.11
C LYS A 4 -25.36 -47.39 -21.06
N ASN A 5 -25.52 -46.67 -19.93
CA ASN A 5 -25.34 -45.24 -19.64
C ASN A 5 -24.85 -44.94 -18.20
N LEU A 6 -24.06 -43.86 -18.08
CA LEU A 6 -23.76 -43.06 -16.87
C LEU A 6 -25.04 -42.75 -16.06
N THR A 7 -25.03 -42.60 -14.73
CA THR A 7 -24.36 -41.51 -13.98
C THR A 7 -24.10 -41.87 -12.51
N ALA A 8 -22.84 -41.83 -12.09
CA ALA A 8 -22.46 -41.68 -10.69
C ALA A 8 -22.63 -40.20 -10.30
N SER A 9 -23.65 -39.88 -9.51
CA SER A 9 -23.88 -38.53 -8.99
C SER A 9 -23.26 -38.37 -7.60
N THR A 10 -21.93 -38.35 -7.54
CA THR A 10 -21.18 -37.86 -6.38
C THR A 10 -21.22 -36.34 -6.37
N PHE A 11 -22.24 -35.78 -5.72
CA PHE A 11 -22.41 -34.34 -5.59
C PHE A 11 -21.43 -33.77 -4.55
N ASN A 12 -20.40 -33.10 -5.07
CA ASN A 12 -19.43 -32.29 -4.34
C ASN A 12 -20.08 -30.90 -4.06
N LEU A 13 -20.09 -30.41 -2.82
CA LEU A 13 -20.65 -29.09 -2.46
C LEU A 13 -20.05 -27.94 -3.30
N TYR A 14 -18.81 -28.12 -3.78
CA TYR A 14 -18.12 -27.20 -4.69
C TYR A 14 -18.84 -27.06 -6.05
N HIS A 15 -19.54 -28.08 -6.52
CA HIS A 15 -20.34 -28.01 -7.74
C HIS A 15 -21.69 -27.30 -7.55
N ARG A 16 -22.25 -27.27 -6.33
CA ARG A 16 -23.50 -26.54 -6.02
C ARG A 16 -23.30 -25.03 -5.78
N TRP A 17 -22.06 -24.59 -5.58
CA TRP A 17 -21.71 -23.16 -5.46
C TRP A 17 -21.98 -22.37 -6.75
N ALA A 18 -21.85 -23.01 -7.92
CA ALA A 18 -22.22 -22.43 -9.22
C ALA A 18 -23.74 -22.27 -9.41
N TYR A 19 -24.55 -22.73 -8.45
CA TYR A 19 -26.00 -22.82 -8.56
C TYR A 19 -26.72 -22.17 -7.37
N LEU A 20 -26.22 -21.04 -6.87
CA LEU A 20 -27.04 -20.13 -6.05
C LEU A 20 -28.34 -19.76 -6.77
N ASP A 21 -28.32 -19.70 -8.11
CA ASP A 21 -29.52 -19.63 -8.96
C ASP A 21 -30.47 -20.83 -8.73
N GLU A 22 -29.99 -22.06 -8.53
CA GLU A 22 -30.84 -23.22 -8.21
C GLU A 22 -31.36 -23.19 -6.77
N LEU A 23 -30.56 -22.71 -5.80
CA LEU A 23 -31.02 -22.50 -4.42
C LEU A 23 -32.12 -21.44 -4.39
N PHE A 24 -31.94 -20.33 -5.12
CA PHE A 24 -32.96 -19.31 -5.27
C PHE A 24 -34.16 -19.80 -6.06
N GLN A 25 -33.96 -20.60 -7.11
CA GLN A 25 -35.06 -21.29 -7.77
C GLN A 25 -35.79 -22.23 -6.81
N ALA A 26 -35.10 -22.93 -5.91
CA ALA A 26 -35.70 -23.79 -4.89
C ALA A 26 -36.41 -23.00 -3.77
N LEU A 27 -35.84 -21.86 -3.32
CA LEU A 27 -36.52 -20.92 -2.43
C LEU A 27 -37.67 -20.19 -3.13
N ASN A 28 -37.65 -20.13 -4.46
CA ASN A 28 -38.73 -19.59 -5.31
C ASN A 28 -39.72 -20.68 -5.78
N GLN A 29 -39.39 -21.96 -5.59
CA GLN A 29 -40.32 -23.06 -5.90
C GLN A 29 -41.55 -22.88 -5.02
N ASP A 30 -42.70 -22.95 -5.69
CA ASP A 30 -44.01 -22.85 -5.08
C ASP A 30 -44.32 -21.50 -4.41
N ILE A 31 -43.57 -20.40 -4.64
CA ILE A 31 -43.88 -19.11 -3.99
C ILE A 31 -45.26 -18.59 -4.36
N HIS A 32 -45.72 -18.84 -5.59
CA HIS A 32 -47.06 -18.46 -6.03
C HIS A 32 -48.13 -19.36 -5.41
N VAL A 33 -47.83 -20.65 -5.22
CA VAL A 33 -48.71 -21.60 -4.52
C VAL A 33 -48.82 -21.26 -3.04
N LEU A 34 -47.69 -20.95 -2.39
CA LEU A 34 -47.63 -20.47 -1.01
C LEU A 34 -48.25 -19.09 -0.85
N SER A 35 -48.07 -18.21 -1.83
CA SER A 35 -48.74 -16.90 -1.91
C SER A 35 -50.25 -17.08 -1.94
N GLY A 36 -50.76 -18.01 -2.77
CA GLY A 36 -52.19 -18.35 -2.80
C GLY A 36 -52.69 -19.03 -1.52
N ASN A 37 -51.93 -20.00 -0.98
CA ASN A 37 -52.31 -20.76 0.21
C ASN A 37 -52.29 -19.91 1.49
N LEU A 38 -51.32 -19.01 1.61
CA LEU A 38 -51.12 -18.13 2.77
C LEU A 38 -51.75 -16.75 2.58
N ASP A 39 -52.22 -16.42 1.37
CA ASP A 39 -52.78 -15.12 1.00
C ASP A 39 -51.79 -13.98 1.29
N LEU A 40 -50.52 -14.21 0.94
CA LEU A 40 -49.40 -13.29 1.15
C LEU A 40 -48.81 -12.85 -0.18
N PRO A 41 -48.38 -11.58 -0.32
CA PRO A 41 -47.56 -11.16 -1.44
C PRO A 41 -46.32 -12.05 -1.59
N VAL A 42 -46.00 -12.37 -2.83
CA VAL A 42 -44.80 -13.14 -3.18
C VAL A 42 -43.54 -12.51 -2.58
N ASP A 43 -43.45 -11.18 -2.55
CA ASP A 43 -42.29 -10.46 -2.00
C ASP A 43 -42.14 -10.65 -0.49
N ILE A 44 -43.26 -10.73 0.25
CA ILE A 44 -43.24 -11.03 1.69
C ILE A 44 -42.75 -12.47 1.93
N ILE A 45 -43.23 -13.44 1.15
CA ILE A 45 -42.79 -14.84 1.27
C ILE A 45 -41.30 -14.96 0.95
N LYS A 46 -40.83 -14.30 -0.11
CA LYS A 46 -39.40 -14.24 -0.47
C LYS A 46 -38.55 -13.66 0.65
N ILE A 47 -38.98 -12.55 1.28
CA ILE A 47 -38.26 -11.93 2.40
C ILE A 47 -38.23 -12.87 3.61
N ILE A 48 -39.34 -13.51 3.98
CA ILE A 48 -39.39 -14.43 5.13
C ILE A 48 -38.49 -15.65 4.90
N ARG A 49 -38.54 -16.25 3.70
CA ARG A 49 -37.66 -17.37 3.31
C ARG A 49 -36.19 -16.96 3.37
N THR A 50 -35.87 -15.77 2.87
CA THR A 50 -34.54 -15.17 2.91
C THR A 50 -34.05 -14.97 4.34
N LEU A 51 -34.86 -14.35 5.21
CA LEU A 51 -34.51 -14.13 6.62
C LEU A 51 -34.27 -15.45 7.36
N GLY A 52 -35.14 -16.44 7.18
CA GLY A 52 -34.96 -17.75 7.80
C GLY A 52 -33.73 -18.50 7.27
N PHE A 53 -33.36 -18.29 6.01
CA PHE A 53 -32.11 -18.81 5.44
C PHE A 53 -30.87 -18.14 6.05
N LEU A 54 -30.88 -16.81 6.20
CA LEU A 54 -29.80 -16.04 6.83
C LEU A 54 -29.62 -16.41 8.31
N ASP A 55 -30.72 -16.62 9.04
CA ASP A 55 -30.71 -17.17 10.40
C ASP A 55 -30.05 -18.55 10.43
N GLY A 56 -30.48 -19.46 9.54
CA GLY A 56 -29.93 -20.82 9.44
C GLY A 56 -28.43 -20.85 9.13
N ILE A 57 -27.95 -20.03 8.20
CA ILE A 57 -26.53 -19.86 7.90
C ILE A 57 -25.78 -19.34 9.13
N SER A 58 -26.30 -18.31 9.79
CA SER A 58 -25.64 -17.70 10.94
C SER A 58 -25.45 -18.68 12.09
N PHE A 59 -26.46 -19.54 12.29
CA PHE A 59 -26.36 -20.65 13.23
C PHE A 59 -25.32 -21.69 12.81
N ALA A 60 -25.24 -22.05 11.53
CA ALA A 60 -24.22 -22.97 11.03
C ALA A 60 -22.80 -22.41 11.23
N ILE A 61 -22.60 -21.12 10.97
CA ILE A 61 -21.33 -20.40 11.22
C ILE A 61 -20.98 -20.39 12.70
N LEU A 62 -21.94 -20.06 13.56
CA LEU A 62 -21.72 -20.05 15.00
C LEU A 62 -21.35 -21.45 15.50
N ASN A 63 -22.06 -22.48 15.05
CA ASN A 63 -21.79 -23.87 15.39
C ASN A 63 -20.40 -24.32 14.93
N SER A 64 -19.93 -23.88 13.76
CA SER A 64 -18.59 -24.23 13.29
C SER A 64 -17.48 -23.60 14.12
N PHE A 65 -17.63 -22.33 14.52
CA PHE A 65 -16.68 -21.68 15.44
C PHE A 65 -16.57 -22.38 16.79
N CYS A 66 -17.64 -23.06 17.16
CA CYS A 66 -17.84 -23.70 18.44
C CYS A 66 -17.50 -25.21 18.39
N HIS A 67 -16.95 -25.74 17.30
CA HIS A 67 -16.64 -27.16 17.19
C HIS A 67 -15.40 -27.54 18.05
N PRO A 68 -15.44 -28.59 18.89
CA PRO A 68 -14.35 -28.90 19.83
C PRO A 68 -13.04 -29.39 19.18
N LYS A 69 -13.09 -29.80 17.91
CA LYS A 69 -11.89 -30.13 17.11
C LYS A 69 -11.36 -28.94 16.28
N HIS A 70 -11.92 -27.74 16.47
CA HIS A 70 -11.44 -26.53 15.79
C HIS A 70 -9.99 -26.27 16.23
N PRO A 71 -9.04 -26.08 15.29
CA PRO A 71 -7.64 -25.94 15.65
C PRO A 71 -7.42 -24.74 16.57
N GLU A 72 -6.50 -24.89 17.53
CA GLU A 72 -6.02 -23.84 18.46
C GLU A 72 -5.39 -22.61 17.74
N GLN A 73 -5.38 -22.61 16.40
CA GLN A 73 -4.67 -21.65 15.55
C GLN A 73 -5.35 -20.28 15.42
N VAL A 74 -6.65 -20.16 15.73
CA VAL A 74 -7.32 -18.85 15.75
C VAL A 74 -7.46 -18.41 17.20
N ASP A 75 -6.73 -17.35 17.52
CA ASP A 75 -6.78 -16.64 18.81
C ASP A 75 -8.24 -16.46 19.29
N ILE A 76 -8.52 -16.83 20.54
CA ILE A 76 -9.84 -16.74 21.17
C ILE A 76 -10.43 -15.32 21.10
N TYR A 77 -9.60 -14.28 21.18
CA TYR A 77 -10.02 -12.89 21.05
C TYR A 77 -10.44 -12.56 19.61
N LYS A 78 -9.79 -13.14 18.60
CA LYS A 78 -10.22 -13.00 17.19
C LYS A 78 -11.55 -13.72 16.96
N LYS A 79 -11.75 -14.90 17.55
CA LYS A 79 -13.05 -15.62 17.50
C LYS A 79 -14.17 -14.76 18.10
N LEU A 80 -13.91 -14.11 19.24
CA LEU A 80 -14.87 -13.20 19.87
C LEU A 80 -15.15 -11.95 19.02
N ASP A 81 -14.14 -11.37 18.38
CA ASP A 81 -14.31 -10.22 17.47
C ASP A 81 -15.14 -10.58 16.23
N TRP A 82 -14.93 -11.78 15.68
CA TRP A 82 -15.71 -12.30 14.56
C TRP A 82 -17.17 -12.57 14.94
N ILE A 83 -17.43 -13.16 16.12
CA ILE A 83 -18.80 -13.37 16.63
C ILE A 83 -19.51 -12.04 16.86
N LYS A 84 -18.83 -11.04 17.45
CA LYS A 84 -19.39 -9.69 17.65
C LYS A 84 -19.68 -9.00 16.32
N SER A 85 -18.82 -9.19 15.33
CA SER A 85 -19.00 -8.67 13.98
C SER A 85 -20.21 -9.33 13.31
N LEU A 86 -20.29 -10.67 13.31
CA LEU A 86 -21.43 -11.43 12.77
C LEU A 86 -22.76 -11.03 13.42
N ARG A 87 -22.75 -10.80 14.74
CA ARG A 87 -23.91 -10.29 15.47
C ARG A 87 -24.38 -8.93 14.96
N ASN A 88 -23.46 -8.00 14.74
CA ASN A 88 -23.78 -6.66 14.24
C ASN A 88 -24.27 -6.71 12.79
N ILE A 89 -23.67 -7.57 11.96
CA ILE A 89 -24.08 -7.82 10.56
C ILE A 89 -25.56 -8.21 10.50
N LEU A 90 -25.93 -9.25 11.24
CA LEU A 90 -27.30 -9.76 11.22
C LEU A 90 -28.30 -8.68 11.61
N HIS A 91 -27.89 -7.78 12.51
CA HIS A 91 -28.78 -6.74 13.03
C HIS A 91 -29.09 -5.75 11.92
N GLN A 92 -28.05 -5.36 11.18
CA GLN A 92 -28.17 -4.47 10.03
C GLN A 92 -29.00 -5.10 8.91
N TRP A 93 -28.76 -6.38 8.56
CA TRP A 93 -29.57 -7.09 7.54
C TRP A 93 -31.04 -7.14 7.94
N HIS A 94 -31.31 -7.51 9.18
CA HIS A 94 -32.68 -7.67 9.67
C HIS A 94 -33.39 -6.33 9.81
N GLU A 95 -32.70 -5.26 10.21
CA GLU A 95 -33.27 -3.90 10.22
C GLU A 95 -33.70 -3.47 8.83
N ILE A 96 -32.89 -3.71 7.79
CA ILE A 96 -33.30 -3.36 6.42
C ILE A 96 -34.45 -4.25 5.95
N PHE A 97 -34.34 -5.59 6.05
CA PHE A 97 -35.43 -6.49 5.64
C PHE A 97 -36.74 -6.17 6.35
N HIS A 98 -36.66 -5.72 7.60
CA HIS A 98 -37.81 -5.26 8.36
C HIS A 98 -38.43 -3.99 7.78
N VAL A 99 -37.62 -2.97 7.42
CA VAL A 99 -38.11 -1.77 6.73
C VAL A 99 -38.82 -2.16 5.43
N PHE A 100 -38.28 -3.12 4.68
CA PHE A 100 -38.91 -3.65 3.47
C PHE A 100 -40.24 -4.34 3.77
N MET A 101 -40.27 -5.23 4.76
CA MET A 101 -41.49 -5.91 5.21
C MET A 101 -42.58 -4.93 5.62
N GLN A 102 -42.27 -3.89 6.41
CA GLN A 102 -43.27 -2.92 6.87
C GLN A 102 -43.99 -2.19 5.73
N ILE A 103 -43.34 -1.99 4.58
CA ILE A 103 -43.95 -1.37 3.41
C ILE A 103 -44.85 -2.36 2.68
N SER A 104 -44.38 -3.57 2.40
CA SER A 104 -45.22 -4.62 1.80
C SER A 104 -46.43 -4.98 2.68
N ILE A 105 -46.27 -4.87 4.00
CA ILE A 105 -47.31 -5.05 5.02
C ILE A 105 -48.29 -3.87 5.05
N LYS A 106 -47.86 -2.61 4.90
CA LYS A 106 -48.79 -1.46 4.84
C LYS A 106 -49.70 -1.48 3.61
N GLU A 107 -49.27 -2.14 2.54
CA GLU A 107 -50.04 -2.31 1.31
C GLU A 107 -51.02 -3.51 1.37
N CYS A 108 -50.85 -4.41 2.35
CA CYS A 108 -51.66 -5.62 2.50
C CYS A 108 -52.45 -5.59 3.82
N ASN A 109 -53.71 -6.02 3.82
CA ASN A 109 -54.58 -5.90 4.99
C ASN A 109 -54.23 -6.93 6.10
N VAL A 110 -53.27 -6.58 6.95
CA VAL A 110 -52.58 -7.43 7.96
C VAL A 110 -53.50 -8.05 9.01
N GLU A 111 -54.65 -7.44 9.31
CA GLU A 111 -55.60 -8.00 10.29
C GLU A 111 -56.20 -9.33 9.85
N LYS A 112 -56.45 -9.51 8.54
CA LYS A 112 -56.90 -10.81 7.98
C LYS A 112 -55.84 -11.91 8.10
N PHE A 113 -54.57 -11.54 8.03
CA PHE A 113 -53.44 -12.46 8.13
C PHE A 113 -53.25 -12.99 9.56
N ILE A 114 -53.38 -12.12 10.57
CA ILE A 114 -53.30 -12.50 11.99
C ILE A 114 -54.39 -13.51 12.35
N GLN A 115 -55.62 -13.34 11.85
CA GLN A 115 -56.74 -14.27 12.09
C GLN A 115 -56.54 -15.64 11.42
N LYS A 116 -55.97 -15.70 10.21
CA LYS A 116 -55.68 -16.98 9.52
C LYS A 116 -54.59 -17.80 10.22
N LEU A 117 -53.52 -17.16 10.70
CA LEU A 117 -52.43 -17.84 11.41
C LEU A 117 -52.87 -18.47 12.72
N SER A 118 -53.87 -17.91 13.40
CA SER A 118 -54.45 -18.54 14.60
C SER A 118 -55.23 -19.83 14.32
N HIS A 119 -55.58 -20.12 13.06
CA HIS A 119 -56.35 -21.31 12.65
C HIS A 119 -55.50 -22.42 12.01
N ILE A 120 -54.21 -22.21 11.76
CA ILE A 120 -53.33 -23.26 11.25
C ILE A 120 -52.95 -24.18 12.42
N GLU A 121 -53.70 -25.26 12.64
CA GLU A 121 -53.26 -26.36 13.51
C GLU A 121 -52.07 -27.07 12.86
N LEU A 122 -50.86 -26.74 13.33
CA LEU A 122 -49.64 -27.36 12.82
C LEU A 122 -49.39 -28.69 13.50
N ASN A 123 -49.19 -29.71 12.67
CA ASN A 123 -48.77 -31.05 13.05
C ASN A 123 -47.62 -30.97 14.07
N LYS A 124 -47.90 -31.39 15.31
CA LYS A 124 -46.99 -31.34 16.48
C LYS A 124 -45.70 -32.16 16.34
N ASN A 125 -45.43 -32.76 15.19
CA ASN A 125 -44.30 -33.65 14.96
C ASN A 125 -43.21 -32.98 14.14
N LYS A 126 -42.35 -32.22 14.83
CA LYS A 126 -40.87 -32.32 14.82
C LYS A 126 -40.32 -31.14 15.63
N LYS A 127 -40.11 -31.38 16.93
CA LYS A 127 -39.23 -30.57 17.77
C LYS A 127 -37.79 -30.71 17.26
N ASN A 128 -37.43 -29.95 16.25
CA ASN A 128 -36.04 -29.60 15.98
C ASN A 128 -35.83 -28.12 16.35
N VAL A 129 -36.24 -27.75 17.57
CA VAL A 129 -35.77 -26.51 18.17
C VAL A 129 -34.33 -26.78 18.58
N PHE A 130 -33.39 -26.14 17.87
CA PHE A 130 -31.95 -26.23 18.02
C PHE A 130 -31.48 -26.43 19.48
N THR A 131 -31.28 -27.68 19.89
CA THR A 131 -30.54 -28.00 21.11
C THR A 131 -29.05 -27.92 20.78
N LEU A 132 -28.43 -26.78 21.11
CA LEU A 132 -26.98 -26.62 21.01
C LEU A 132 -26.29 -27.54 22.02
N ASP A 133 -25.58 -28.55 21.52
CA ASP A 133 -24.89 -29.57 22.32
C ASP A 133 -24.01 -28.98 23.45
N ASN A 134 -23.92 -29.71 24.56
CA ASN A 134 -23.30 -29.28 25.83
C ASN A 134 -21.75 -29.37 25.86
N GLN A 135 -21.07 -29.44 24.72
CA GLN A 135 -19.64 -29.77 24.65
C GLN A 135 -18.66 -28.61 24.98
N PHE A 136 -19.06 -27.59 25.73
CA PHE A 136 -18.23 -26.40 26.00
C PHE A 136 -17.74 -26.38 27.44
N ASN A 137 -16.43 -26.23 27.66
CA ASN A 137 -15.85 -26.13 29.00
C ASN A 137 -14.90 -24.94 29.20
N GLU A 138 -15.27 -23.78 28.64
CA GLU A 138 -14.73 -22.48 29.08
C GLU A 138 -15.86 -21.51 29.44
N VAL A 139 -15.78 -20.94 30.65
CA VAL A 139 -16.83 -20.09 31.24
C VAL A 139 -17.15 -18.88 30.35
N HIS A 140 -16.16 -18.32 29.65
CA HIS A 140 -16.35 -17.14 28.80
C HIS A 140 -17.19 -17.43 27.55
N LEU A 141 -16.95 -18.54 26.86
CA LEU A 141 -17.71 -18.96 25.66
C LEU A 141 -19.14 -19.37 26.00
N ILE A 142 -19.37 -20.00 27.15
CA ILE A 142 -20.71 -20.32 27.64
C ILE A 142 -21.51 -19.04 27.91
N ASN A 143 -20.88 -18.02 28.51
CA ASN A 143 -21.53 -16.75 28.79
C ASN A 143 -21.86 -15.97 27.52
N GLU A 144 -20.99 -15.98 26.51
CA GLU A 144 -21.25 -15.39 25.19
C GLU A 144 -22.31 -16.16 24.41
N LYS A 145 -22.31 -17.51 24.43
CA LYS A 145 -23.39 -18.35 23.86
C LYS A 145 -24.74 -18.01 24.51
N LYS A 146 -24.78 -17.90 25.84
CA LYS A 146 -25.99 -17.50 26.58
C LYS A 146 -26.41 -16.07 26.25
N ALA A 147 -25.46 -15.14 26.11
CA ALA A 147 -25.73 -13.77 25.69
C ALA A 147 -26.30 -13.72 24.27
N PHE A 148 -25.74 -14.48 23.33
CA PHE A 148 -26.24 -14.61 21.96
C PHE A 148 -27.64 -15.24 21.93
N GLN A 149 -27.89 -16.32 22.66
CA GLN A 149 -29.23 -16.93 22.77
C GLN A 149 -30.25 -15.96 23.38
N LYS A 150 -29.87 -15.23 24.43
CA LYS A 150 -30.72 -14.22 25.07
C LYS A 150 -31.02 -13.08 24.10
N MET A 151 -30.02 -12.63 23.36
CA MET A 151 -30.19 -11.63 22.31
C MET A 151 -31.08 -12.14 21.20
N LEU A 152 -30.87 -13.34 20.67
CA LEU A 152 -31.72 -13.93 19.64
C LEU A 152 -33.17 -14.08 20.11
N CYS A 153 -33.39 -14.43 21.37
CA CYS A 153 -34.72 -14.46 21.96
C CYS A 153 -35.35 -13.06 22.04
N GLN A 154 -34.61 -12.06 22.53
CA GLN A 154 -35.04 -10.65 22.56
C GLN A 154 -35.28 -10.08 21.15
N TRP A 155 -34.45 -10.51 20.20
CA TRP A 155 -34.47 -10.15 18.79
C TRP A 155 -35.69 -10.70 18.10
N ASN A 156 -35.89 -12.02 18.16
CA ASN A 156 -37.08 -12.67 17.64
C ASN A 156 -38.31 -12.01 18.27
N LYS A 157 -38.28 -11.66 19.56
CA LYS A 157 -39.40 -10.98 20.23
C LYS A 157 -39.67 -9.61 19.63
N LYS A 158 -38.64 -8.82 19.36
CA LYS A 158 -38.74 -7.51 18.70
C LYS A 158 -39.27 -7.65 17.27
N HIS A 159 -38.73 -8.57 16.47
CA HIS A 159 -39.17 -8.82 15.09
C HIS A 159 -40.60 -9.33 14.99
N ALA A 160 -40.92 -10.33 15.81
CA ALA A 160 -42.26 -10.85 15.93
C ALA A 160 -43.24 -9.74 16.32
N SER A 161 -42.91 -8.89 17.30
CA SER A 161 -43.77 -7.77 17.71
C SER A 161 -43.97 -6.68 16.65
N LEU A 162 -43.12 -6.66 15.62
CA LEU A 162 -43.20 -5.69 14.52
C LEU A 162 -44.05 -6.21 13.35
N ILE A 163 -44.14 -7.53 13.17
CA ILE A 163 -45.00 -8.19 12.18
C ILE A 163 -46.39 -8.49 12.78
N PHE A 164 -46.44 -8.75 14.08
CA PHE A 164 -47.63 -9.19 14.81
C PHE A 164 -47.80 -8.33 16.07
N SER A 165 -49.02 -7.96 16.41
CA SER A 165 -49.31 -6.95 17.43
C SER A 165 -49.32 -7.45 18.89
N SER A 166 -49.02 -8.73 19.18
CA SER A 166 -49.21 -9.32 20.52
C SER A 166 -47.99 -10.05 21.10
N ASN A 167 -48.07 -10.68 22.28
CA ASN A 167 -46.99 -11.53 22.81
C ASN A 167 -46.97 -12.94 22.17
N GLN A 168 -48.05 -13.38 21.52
CA GLN A 168 -48.11 -14.65 20.76
C GLN A 168 -47.33 -14.59 19.44
N SER A 169 -46.99 -13.39 19.00
CA SER A 169 -46.18 -13.06 17.83
C SER A 169 -44.93 -13.92 17.67
N MET A 170 -44.23 -14.19 18.77
CA MET A 170 -43.01 -15.00 18.77
C MET A 170 -43.25 -16.41 18.25
N HIS A 171 -44.38 -17.00 18.68
CA HIS A 171 -44.78 -18.33 18.28
C HIS A 171 -45.14 -18.36 16.79
N TYR A 172 -45.87 -17.36 16.30
CA TYR A 172 -46.25 -17.24 14.89
C TYR A 172 -45.06 -16.99 13.96
N TRP A 173 -44.09 -16.18 14.37
CA TRP A 173 -42.85 -15.97 13.64
C TRP A 173 -42.06 -17.28 13.48
N GLN A 174 -41.88 -18.03 14.57
CA GLN A 174 -41.20 -19.32 14.55
C GLN A 174 -41.95 -20.35 13.68
N ILE A 175 -43.28 -20.35 13.74
CA ILE A 175 -44.14 -21.17 12.90
C ILE A 175 -43.94 -20.84 11.41
N LEU A 176 -43.99 -19.56 11.04
CA LEU A 176 -43.80 -19.12 9.66
C LEU A 176 -42.41 -19.46 9.14
N GLN A 177 -41.37 -19.22 9.93
CA GLN A 177 -40.03 -19.67 9.58
C GLN A 177 -39.98 -21.19 9.38
N THR A 178 -40.59 -21.98 10.26
CA THR A 178 -40.60 -23.45 10.15
C THR A 178 -41.34 -23.98 8.92
N ASN A 179 -42.43 -23.32 8.50
CA ASN A 179 -43.22 -23.75 7.36
C ASN A 179 -42.69 -23.22 6.01
N LEU A 180 -42.07 -22.05 6.01
CA LEU A 180 -41.61 -21.40 4.78
C LEU A 180 -40.16 -21.77 4.46
N VAL A 181 -39.35 -22.09 5.47
CA VAL A 181 -37.93 -22.39 5.33
C VAL A 181 -37.75 -23.90 5.34
N ASP A 182 -37.33 -24.47 4.21
CA ASP A 182 -36.95 -25.89 4.18
C ASP A 182 -35.61 -26.08 4.90
N PHE A 183 -35.69 -26.42 6.19
CA PHE A 183 -34.53 -26.71 7.02
C PHE A 183 -33.72 -27.92 6.53
N SER A 184 -34.35 -28.87 5.84
CA SER A 184 -33.64 -30.02 5.28
C SER A 184 -32.80 -29.60 4.08
N LEU A 185 -33.28 -28.65 3.27
CA LEU A 185 -32.51 -28.01 2.22
C LEU A 185 -31.33 -27.22 2.80
N ILE A 186 -31.54 -26.39 3.83
CA ILE A 186 -30.46 -25.65 4.53
C ILE A 186 -29.39 -26.60 5.06
N LEU A 187 -29.81 -27.64 5.79
CA LEU A 187 -28.90 -28.64 6.34
C LEU A 187 -28.18 -29.45 5.24
N SER A 188 -28.83 -29.74 4.11
CA SER A 188 -28.20 -30.42 2.97
C SER A 188 -27.19 -29.55 2.21
N VAL A 189 -27.30 -28.22 2.36
CA VAL A 189 -26.37 -27.24 1.80
C VAL A 189 -25.20 -26.97 2.76
N THR A 190 -25.36 -27.23 4.07
CA THR A 190 -24.34 -26.99 5.10
C THR A 190 -23.65 -28.25 5.63
N ASN A 191 -24.24 -29.45 5.48
CA ASN A 191 -23.62 -30.72 5.88
C ASN A 191 -23.09 -31.46 4.66
N ASP A 192 -21.78 -31.74 4.66
CA ASP A 192 -21.13 -32.48 3.59
C ASP A 192 -21.04 -33.99 3.87
N GLN A 193 -21.20 -34.74 2.78
CA GLN A 193 -20.66 -36.07 2.53
C GLN A 193 -19.14 -36.13 2.84
N PRO A 194 -18.49 -37.32 2.91
CA PRO A 194 -17.09 -37.45 3.33
C PRO A 194 -16.14 -36.44 2.66
N ILE A 195 -15.61 -35.58 3.52
CA ILE A 195 -14.75 -34.45 3.17
C ILE A 195 -13.39 -34.98 2.70
N ASP A 196 -12.94 -34.54 1.52
CA ASP A 196 -11.58 -34.74 0.99
C ASP A 196 -10.52 -34.40 2.07
N ALA A 197 -9.42 -35.14 2.15
CA ALA A 197 -8.36 -34.96 3.15
C ALA A 197 -7.79 -33.53 3.17
N ILE A 198 -7.71 -32.85 2.01
CA ILE A 198 -7.31 -31.44 1.96
C ILE A 198 -8.36 -30.57 2.66
N LYS A 199 -9.65 -30.83 2.44
CA LYS A 199 -10.76 -30.05 2.99
C LYS A 199 -10.99 -30.32 4.49
N GLN A 200 -10.63 -31.51 5.01
CA GLN A 200 -10.69 -31.79 6.46
C GLN A 200 -9.76 -30.89 7.28
N LYS A 201 -8.62 -30.47 6.70
CA LYS A 201 -7.70 -29.50 7.31
C LYS A 201 -8.34 -28.11 7.51
N TYR A 202 -9.41 -27.81 6.76
CA TYR A 202 -9.94 -26.46 6.57
C TYR A 202 -11.45 -26.32 6.83
N ALA A 203 -12.14 -27.41 7.20
CA ALA A 203 -13.59 -27.49 7.44
C ALA A 203 -14.13 -26.54 8.54
N HIS A 204 -13.24 -25.79 9.20
CA HIS A 204 -13.52 -25.08 10.45
C HIS A 204 -13.57 -23.55 10.30
N ILE A 205 -12.96 -22.97 9.25
CA ILE A 205 -13.01 -21.53 8.91
C ILE A 205 -13.88 -21.28 7.67
N GLU A 206 -14.16 -22.36 6.92
CA GLU A 206 -15.08 -22.40 5.77
C GLU A 206 -16.42 -21.68 6.01
N PRO A 207 -17.13 -21.84 7.15
CA PRO A 207 -18.48 -21.30 7.25
C PRO A 207 -18.54 -19.78 7.39
N PHE A 208 -17.58 -19.13 8.07
CA PHE A 208 -17.58 -17.68 8.21
C PHE A 208 -17.36 -16.97 6.87
N PHE A 209 -16.32 -17.38 6.14
CA PHE A 209 -16.00 -16.83 4.82
C PHE A 209 -17.13 -17.10 3.82
N ARG A 210 -17.72 -18.31 3.82
CA ARG A 210 -18.88 -18.64 2.97
C ARG A 210 -20.12 -17.90 3.37
N GLY A 211 -20.37 -17.79 4.67
CA GLY A 211 -21.52 -17.13 5.25
C GLY A 211 -21.65 -15.69 4.79
N ILE A 212 -20.57 -14.92 4.90
CA ILE A 212 -20.55 -13.52 4.43
C ILE A 212 -20.93 -13.42 2.95
N HIS A 213 -20.37 -14.29 2.10
CA HIS A 213 -20.67 -14.27 0.67
C HIS A 213 -22.09 -14.74 0.35
N GLN A 214 -22.61 -15.76 1.03
CA GLN A 214 -24.00 -16.23 0.87
C GLN A 214 -24.99 -15.15 1.29
N MET A 215 -24.74 -14.47 2.40
CA MET A 215 -25.59 -13.37 2.86
C MET A 215 -25.61 -12.23 1.86
N LEU A 216 -24.44 -11.86 1.32
CA LEU A 216 -24.34 -10.87 0.24
C LEU A 216 -25.11 -11.33 -1.00
N GLU A 217 -24.97 -12.58 -1.43
CA GLU A 217 -25.63 -13.00 -2.66
C GLU A 217 -27.15 -13.08 -2.54
N VAL A 218 -27.62 -13.43 -1.35
CA VAL A 218 -29.03 -13.40 -1.03
C VAL A 218 -29.59 -11.99 -1.08
N ALA A 219 -28.84 -11.02 -0.56
CA ALA A 219 -29.17 -9.61 -0.66
C ALA A 219 -29.27 -9.10 -2.08
N MET A 220 -28.30 -9.48 -2.91
CA MET A 220 -28.16 -8.98 -4.27
C MET A 220 -29.32 -9.48 -5.13
N ASN A 221 -29.82 -10.70 -4.89
CA ASN A 221 -31.05 -11.17 -5.53
C ASN A 221 -32.27 -10.33 -5.16
N VAL A 222 -32.44 -9.99 -3.88
CA VAL A 222 -33.55 -9.11 -3.47
C VAL A 222 -33.40 -7.73 -4.10
N MET A 223 -32.19 -7.16 -4.12
CA MET A 223 -31.96 -5.86 -4.77
C MET A 223 -32.22 -5.88 -6.28
N LEU A 224 -32.03 -7.01 -6.98
CA LEU A 224 -32.30 -7.12 -8.40
C LEU A 224 -33.77 -6.89 -8.72
N ASP A 225 -34.66 -7.63 -8.05
CA ASP A 225 -36.12 -7.51 -8.23
C ASP A 225 -36.57 -6.05 -8.02
N TYR A 226 -36.05 -5.40 -6.97
CA TYR A 226 -36.34 -3.99 -6.69
C TYR A 226 -35.75 -3.03 -7.71
N SER A 227 -34.58 -3.35 -8.28
CA SER A 227 -33.95 -2.53 -9.31
C SER A 227 -34.73 -2.57 -10.62
N GLU A 228 -35.29 -3.72 -10.99
CA GLU A 228 -36.11 -3.88 -12.20
C GLU A 228 -37.43 -3.09 -12.07
N ALA A 229 -38.11 -3.23 -10.93
CA ALA A 229 -39.31 -2.44 -10.63
C ALA A 229 -39.01 -0.93 -10.60
N LEU A 230 -37.87 -0.53 -10.03
CA LEU A 230 -37.43 0.86 -10.00
C LEU A 230 -37.24 1.40 -11.42
N GLN A 231 -36.56 0.67 -12.30
CA GLN A 231 -36.33 1.08 -13.69
C GLN A 231 -37.66 1.27 -14.45
N GLN A 232 -38.59 0.33 -14.31
CA GLN A 232 -39.91 0.41 -14.94
C GLN A 232 -40.70 1.63 -14.45
N ASN A 233 -40.70 1.89 -13.15
CA ASN A 233 -41.43 3.02 -12.58
C ASN A 233 -40.82 4.38 -12.97
N ILE A 234 -39.49 4.48 -13.13
CA ILE A 234 -38.84 5.69 -13.66
C ILE A 234 -39.24 5.90 -15.13
N GLN A 235 -39.29 4.83 -15.94
CA GLN A 235 -39.67 4.91 -17.36
C GLN A 235 -41.12 5.36 -17.58
N GLN A 236 -42.00 5.12 -16.61
CA GLN A 236 -43.41 5.50 -16.67
C GLN A 236 -43.69 6.96 -16.27
N LEU A 237 -42.68 7.73 -15.85
CA LEU A 237 -42.85 9.14 -15.52
C LEU A 237 -43.22 9.94 -16.77
N HIS A 238 -44.14 10.89 -16.63
CA HIS A 238 -44.62 11.71 -17.74
C HIS A 238 -43.98 13.11 -17.72
N LEU A 239 -43.66 13.61 -18.91
CA LEU A 239 -43.18 14.96 -19.11
C LEU A 239 -44.32 15.87 -19.54
N SER A 240 -44.33 17.09 -19.01
CA SER A 240 -45.18 18.17 -19.47
C SER A 240 -44.86 18.55 -20.92
N SER A 241 -45.89 18.67 -21.75
CA SER A 241 -45.81 18.76 -23.21
C SER A 241 -45.06 19.98 -23.78
N ASN A 242 -44.70 20.97 -22.97
CA ASN A 242 -44.12 22.23 -23.44
C ASN A 242 -42.71 22.56 -22.93
N GLN A 243 -42.17 21.86 -21.92
CA GLN A 243 -40.91 22.29 -21.28
C GLN A 243 -39.94 21.16 -20.93
N MET A 244 -40.21 19.91 -21.34
CA MET A 244 -39.39 18.74 -20.94
C MET A 244 -39.18 18.65 -19.42
N LYS A 245 -40.19 19.07 -18.65
CA LYS A 245 -40.23 18.97 -17.19
C LYS A 245 -41.11 17.82 -16.78
N LEU A 246 -40.80 17.15 -15.68
CA LEU A 246 -41.71 16.20 -15.04
C LEU A 246 -43.04 16.89 -14.75
N ASP A 247 -44.13 16.21 -15.12
CA ASP A 247 -45.49 16.68 -14.83
C ASP A 247 -45.65 16.82 -13.30
N PRO A 248 -46.12 17.97 -12.78
CA PRO A 248 -46.40 18.13 -11.34
C PRO A 248 -47.29 17.02 -10.74
N ALA A 249 -48.14 16.38 -11.55
CA ALA A 249 -48.95 15.22 -11.13
C ALA A 249 -48.11 14.01 -10.71
N GLU A 250 -46.85 13.92 -11.16
CA GLU A 250 -45.91 12.86 -10.84
C GLU A 250 -45.23 13.04 -9.47
N TYR A 251 -45.50 14.13 -8.74
CA TYR A 251 -44.87 14.44 -7.45
C TYR A 251 -44.87 13.26 -6.48
N GLN A 252 -46.04 12.63 -6.28
CA GLN A 252 -46.18 11.49 -5.37
C GLN A 252 -45.36 10.29 -5.84
N LYS A 253 -45.32 10.01 -7.15
CA LYS A 253 -44.52 8.91 -7.70
C LYS A 253 -43.03 9.18 -7.50
N VAL A 254 -42.56 10.41 -7.74
CA VAL A 254 -41.16 10.81 -7.52
C VAL A 254 -40.75 10.67 -6.05
N VAL A 255 -41.61 11.08 -5.10
CA VAL A 255 -41.35 10.91 -3.66
C VAL A 255 -41.20 9.42 -3.30
N LEU A 256 -42.06 8.55 -3.82
CA LEU A 256 -41.99 7.10 -3.61
C LEU A 256 -40.71 6.49 -4.20
N LEU A 257 -40.33 6.91 -5.42
CA LEU A 257 -39.10 6.46 -6.08
C LEU A 257 -37.86 6.86 -5.28
N ARG A 258 -37.81 8.09 -4.77
CA ARG A 258 -36.70 8.56 -3.92
C ARG A 258 -36.60 7.74 -2.63
N ALA A 259 -37.72 7.46 -1.98
CA ALA A 259 -37.73 6.62 -0.80
C ALA A 259 -37.29 5.18 -1.10
N GLN A 260 -37.60 4.64 -2.28
CA GLN A 260 -37.11 3.34 -2.74
C GLN A 260 -35.59 3.35 -2.99
N MET A 261 -35.07 4.37 -3.68
CA MET A 261 -33.62 4.52 -3.93
C MET A 261 -32.82 4.67 -2.64
N GLN A 262 -33.30 5.46 -1.68
CA GLN A 262 -32.65 5.65 -0.38
C GLN A 262 -32.56 4.32 0.40
N ARG A 263 -33.55 3.44 0.28
CA ARG A 263 -33.52 2.10 0.89
C ARG A 263 -32.51 1.19 0.19
N MET A 264 -32.44 1.22 -1.14
CA MET A 264 -31.40 0.50 -1.89
C MET A 264 -29.99 1.03 -1.59
N GLN A 265 -29.84 2.32 -1.33
CA GLN A 265 -28.59 2.91 -0.88
C GLN A 265 -28.15 2.31 0.46
N GLN A 266 -29.06 2.21 1.44
CA GLN A 266 -28.76 1.59 2.74
C GLN A 266 -28.32 0.13 2.59
N TRP A 267 -28.93 -0.63 1.66
CA TRP A 267 -28.49 -1.98 1.33
C TRP A 267 -27.04 -2.03 0.85
N TRP A 268 -26.65 -1.15 -0.08
CA TRP A 268 -25.28 -1.07 -0.57
C TRP A 268 -24.28 -0.71 0.52
N GLU A 269 -24.61 0.27 1.36
CA GLU A 269 -23.76 0.68 2.49
C GLU A 269 -23.53 -0.47 3.47
N ILE A 270 -24.59 -1.23 3.77
CA ILE A 270 -24.53 -2.38 4.67
C ILE A 270 -23.74 -3.54 4.04
N ALA A 271 -23.99 -3.86 2.77
CA ALA A 271 -23.18 -4.83 2.02
C ALA A 271 -21.69 -4.45 1.98
N ALA A 272 -21.37 -3.15 1.86
CA ALA A 272 -20.01 -2.64 1.80
C ALA A 272 -19.29 -2.78 3.15
N GLN A 273 -20.02 -2.59 4.26
CA GLN A 273 -19.51 -2.87 5.60
C GLN A 273 -19.27 -4.38 5.80
N HIS A 274 -20.15 -5.22 5.27
CA HIS A 274 -20.10 -6.67 5.48
C HIS A 274 -18.97 -7.36 4.76
N ILE A 275 -18.74 -7.01 3.49
CA ILE A 275 -17.64 -7.60 2.75
C ILE A 275 -16.29 -7.28 3.42
N MET A 276 -16.15 -6.08 4.01
CA MET A 276 -14.95 -5.66 4.72
C MET A 276 -14.64 -6.46 5.98
N LEU A 277 -15.59 -7.22 6.53
CA LEU A 277 -15.31 -8.05 7.71
C LEU A 277 -14.38 -9.22 7.41
N LEU A 278 -14.27 -9.60 6.14
CA LEU A 278 -13.29 -10.56 5.68
C LEU A 278 -11.85 -10.03 5.80
N SER A 279 -11.65 -8.71 5.97
CA SER A 279 -10.32 -8.13 6.22
C SER A 279 -9.76 -8.52 7.59
N LYS A 280 -10.59 -9.11 8.45
CA LYS A 280 -10.20 -9.64 9.76
C LYS A 280 -9.64 -11.07 9.67
N MET A 281 -9.73 -11.71 8.50
CA MET A 281 -9.07 -12.99 8.23
C MET A 281 -7.58 -12.77 7.94
N ASP A 282 -6.74 -13.73 8.29
CA ASP A 282 -5.34 -13.68 7.85
C ASP A 282 -5.23 -13.93 6.34
N THR A 283 -4.19 -13.32 5.75
CA THR A 283 -3.88 -13.32 4.32
C THR A 283 -3.76 -14.74 3.75
N GLY A 284 -3.15 -15.67 4.49
CA GLY A 284 -2.96 -17.06 4.07
C GLY A 284 -4.26 -17.83 3.97
N SER A 285 -5.08 -17.78 5.04
CA SER A 285 -6.41 -18.39 5.07
C SER A 285 -7.29 -17.85 3.94
N TYR A 286 -7.42 -16.53 3.82
CA TYR A 286 -8.28 -15.91 2.79
C TYR A 286 -7.88 -16.32 1.37
N ALA A 287 -6.57 -16.33 1.06
CA ALA A 287 -6.06 -16.70 -0.26
C ALA A 287 -6.37 -18.15 -0.63
N GLU A 288 -6.23 -19.09 0.33
CA GLU A 288 -6.53 -20.51 0.14
C GLU A 288 -8.04 -20.75 -0.04
N TYR A 289 -8.91 -20.09 0.75
CA TYR A 289 -10.37 -20.27 0.65
C TYR A 289 -10.97 -19.66 -0.61
N ARG A 290 -10.39 -18.60 -1.19
CA ARG A 290 -10.94 -17.99 -2.41
C ARG A 290 -10.98 -18.97 -3.59
N GLN A 291 -9.98 -19.84 -3.72
CA GLN A 291 -9.95 -20.82 -4.82
C GLN A 291 -11.13 -21.80 -4.75
N ALA A 292 -11.70 -22.00 -3.57
CA ALA A 292 -12.88 -22.83 -3.36
C ALA A 292 -14.21 -22.18 -3.76
N LEU A 293 -14.22 -20.87 -4.03
CA LEU A 293 -15.41 -20.04 -4.18
C LEU A 293 -15.64 -19.49 -5.60
N LEU A 294 -15.11 -20.16 -6.62
CA LEU A 294 -15.33 -19.81 -8.03
C LEU A 294 -16.83 -19.67 -8.34
N GLY A 295 -17.29 -18.44 -8.68
CA GLY A 295 -18.64 -18.18 -9.22
C GLY A 295 -19.62 -17.36 -8.37
N SER A 296 -19.38 -17.14 -7.08
CA SER A 296 -20.39 -16.56 -6.15
C SER A 296 -19.80 -15.60 -5.10
N SER A 297 -18.69 -14.98 -5.47
CA SER A 297 -18.01 -13.96 -4.68
C SER A 297 -17.39 -12.92 -5.62
N GLY A 298 -17.70 -11.65 -5.37
CA GLY A 298 -17.04 -10.55 -6.07
C GLY A 298 -17.35 -10.44 -7.55
N GLY A 299 -16.33 -10.50 -8.40
CA GLY A 299 -16.43 -10.25 -9.85
C GLY A 299 -17.16 -11.33 -10.66
N ASP A 300 -17.32 -12.54 -10.12
CA ASP A 300 -17.97 -13.66 -10.83
C ASP A 300 -19.43 -13.88 -10.45
N SER A 301 -19.88 -13.24 -9.38
CA SER A 301 -21.30 -13.18 -9.04
C SER A 301 -22.11 -12.63 -10.21
N LYS A 302 -23.08 -13.40 -10.67
CA LYS A 302 -23.98 -12.99 -11.76
C LYS A 302 -24.87 -11.85 -11.27
N GLN A 303 -25.37 -11.94 -10.05
CA GLN A 303 -26.23 -10.96 -9.41
C GLN A 303 -25.55 -9.61 -9.25
N LEU A 304 -24.35 -9.58 -8.66
CA LEU A 304 -23.58 -8.37 -8.47
C LEU A 304 -23.22 -7.71 -9.80
N ARG A 305 -22.89 -8.49 -10.83
CA ARG A 305 -22.61 -7.96 -12.18
C ARG A 305 -23.85 -7.32 -12.81
N GLN A 306 -24.99 -7.98 -12.72
CA GLN A 306 -26.26 -7.47 -13.24
C GLN A 306 -26.68 -6.20 -12.50
N LEU A 307 -26.65 -6.20 -11.17
CA LEU A 307 -26.92 -5.01 -10.36
C LEU A 307 -25.98 -3.86 -10.68
N LYS A 308 -24.69 -4.14 -10.81
CA LYS A 308 -23.72 -3.12 -11.18
C LYS A 308 -24.09 -2.47 -12.51
N GLN A 309 -24.42 -3.28 -13.52
CA GLN A 309 -24.83 -2.77 -14.83
C GLN A 309 -26.11 -1.91 -14.71
N THR A 310 -27.12 -2.42 -14.00
CA THR A 310 -28.38 -1.71 -13.74
C THR A 310 -28.16 -0.38 -13.03
N MET A 311 -27.37 -0.34 -11.94
CA MET A 311 -27.07 0.89 -11.21
C MET A 311 -26.33 1.90 -12.09
N THR A 312 -25.31 1.45 -12.82
CA THR A 312 -24.51 2.31 -13.72
C THR A 312 -25.36 2.95 -14.82
N GLN A 313 -26.45 2.31 -15.22
CA GLN A 313 -27.31 2.72 -16.32
C GLN A 313 -28.68 3.24 -15.86
N LEU A 314 -28.91 3.41 -14.55
CA LEU A 314 -30.22 3.73 -14.00
C LEU A 314 -30.80 5.06 -14.52
N HIS A 315 -29.95 6.05 -14.82
CA HIS A 315 -30.39 7.32 -15.40
C HIS A 315 -30.88 7.20 -16.85
N PHE A 316 -30.51 6.14 -17.58
CA PHE A 316 -31.10 5.83 -18.90
C PHE A 316 -32.49 5.20 -18.80
N SER A 317 -33.01 5.00 -17.58
CA SER A 317 -34.41 4.64 -17.37
C SER A 317 -35.33 5.86 -17.34
N LEU A 318 -34.79 7.09 -17.42
CA LEU A 318 -35.61 8.29 -17.60
C LEU A 318 -36.34 8.26 -18.95
N PRO A 319 -37.42 9.04 -19.11
CA PRO A 319 -38.02 9.29 -20.42
C PRO A 319 -36.96 9.66 -21.47
N ARG A 320 -37.09 9.15 -22.70
CA ARG A 320 -36.05 9.27 -23.75
C ARG A 320 -35.71 10.71 -24.08
N GLU A 321 -36.66 11.61 -23.91
CA GLU A 321 -36.54 13.04 -24.10
C GLU A 321 -35.54 13.67 -23.11
N LEU A 322 -35.26 13.02 -21.97
CA LEU A 322 -34.28 13.44 -20.96
C LEU A 322 -32.90 12.78 -21.13
N HIS A 323 -32.68 11.98 -22.17
CA HIS A 323 -31.37 11.35 -22.40
C HIS A 323 -30.33 12.32 -22.97
N ASP A 324 -30.75 13.50 -23.44
CA ASP A 324 -29.84 14.54 -23.90
C ASP A 324 -29.01 15.08 -22.71
N GLN A 325 -27.69 15.00 -22.85
CA GLN A 325 -26.75 15.42 -21.81
C GLN A 325 -26.90 16.92 -21.47
N SER A 326 -27.24 17.76 -22.44
CA SER A 326 -27.46 19.20 -22.22
C SER A 326 -28.69 19.47 -21.33
N ILE A 327 -29.74 18.65 -21.48
CA ILE A 327 -30.97 18.73 -20.69
C ILE A 327 -30.71 18.26 -19.26
N LEU A 328 -29.96 17.17 -19.07
CA LEU A 328 -29.53 16.70 -17.75
C LEU A 328 -28.66 17.74 -17.04
N ILE A 329 -27.69 18.34 -17.73
CA ILE A 329 -26.84 19.42 -17.21
C ILE A 329 -27.70 20.60 -16.77
N HIS A 330 -28.62 21.06 -17.62
CA HIS A 330 -29.51 22.17 -17.30
C HIS A 330 -30.43 21.88 -16.10
N SER A 331 -30.85 20.63 -15.94
CA SER A 331 -31.74 20.18 -14.85
C SER A 331 -31.03 20.01 -13.49
N LEU A 332 -29.70 19.82 -13.50
CA LEU A 332 -28.85 19.67 -12.31
C LEU A 332 -28.33 21.02 -11.76
N VAL A 333 -28.51 22.10 -12.51
CA VAL A 333 -28.17 23.48 -12.12
C VAL A 333 -29.09 23.94 -10.98
N LYS A 334 -28.54 24.66 -9.99
CA LYS A 334 -29.23 25.18 -8.79
C LYS A 334 -30.51 25.99 -9.08
N HIS A 335 -30.59 26.59 -10.26
CA HIS A 335 -31.76 27.33 -10.77
C HIS A 335 -32.58 26.54 -11.78
N SER A 336 -32.45 25.20 -11.79
CA SER A 336 -33.25 24.32 -12.62
C SER A 336 -34.72 24.66 -12.47
N SER A 337 -35.38 24.80 -13.61
CA SER A 337 -36.80 25.12 -13.67
C SER A 337 -37.71 23.91 -13.41
N ASP A 338 -37.11 22.75 -13.07
CA ASP A 338 -37.76 21.51 -12.67
C ASP A 338 -37.15 20.92 -11.37
N PRO A 339 -37.70 21.28 -10.19
CA PRO A 339 -37.23 20.79 -8.91
C PRO A 339 -37.50 19.30 -8.68
N LEU A 340 -38.52 18.71 -9.35
CA LEU A 340 -38.85 17.30 -9.19
C LEU A 340 -37.82 16.42 -9.89
N LEU A 341 -37.43 16.80 -11.10
CA LEU A 341 -36.40 16.10 -11.85
C LEU A 341 -35.04 16.18 -11.13
N ASN A 342 -34.71 17.34 -10.56
CA ASN A 342 -33.47 17.49 -9.77
C ASN A 342 -33.45 16.54 -8.55
N GLN A 343 -34.54 16.48 -7.80
CA GLN A 343 -34.65 15.57 -6.65
C GLN A 343 -34.53 14.09 -7.05
N LEU A 344 -35.10 13.70 -8.19
CA LEU A 344 -35.00 12.35 -8.75
C LEU A 344 -33.55 12.04 -9.17
N LEU A 345 -32.90 12.93 -9.92
CA LEU A 345 -31.52 12.78 -10.37
C LEU A 345 -30.53 12.72 -9.19
N SER A 346 -30.76 13.50 -8.12
CA SER A 346 -29.95 13.44 -6.90
C SER A 346 -30.04 12.07 -6.24
N ALA A 347 -31.25 11.48 -6.17
CA ALA A 347 -31.44 10.17 -5.58
C ALA A 347 -30.80 9.05 -6.43
N ILE A 348 -30.89 9.13 -7.76
CA ILE A 348 -30.20 8.20 -8.68
C ILE A 348 -28.68 8.27 -8.47
N ARG A 349 -28.14 9.49 -8.34
CA ARG A 349 -26.71 9.72 -8.09
C ARG A 349 -26.25 9.12 -6.76
N GLU A 350 -26.99 9.36 -5.68
CA GLU A 350 -26.67 8.85 -4.34
C GLU A 350 -26.67 7.32 -4.32
N LEU A 351 -27.63 6.69 -5.00
CA LEU A 351 -27.69 5.24 -5.16
C LEU A 351 -26.49 4.70 -5.98
N GLN A 352 -26.12 5.35 -7.08
CA GLN A 352 -24.94 4.99 -7.89
C GLN A 352 -23.63 5.12 -7.09
N ALA A 353 -23.52 6.15 -6.25
CA ALA A 353 -22.36 6.38 -5.40
C ALA A 353 -22.22 5.27 -4.34
N ALA A 354 -23.31 4.87 -3.67
CA ALA A 354 -23.26 3.79 -2.69
C ALA A 354 -22.92 2.43 -3.32
N SER A 355 -23.44 2.13 -4.51
CA SER A 355 -23.03 0.94 -5.26
C SER A 355 -21.54 0.95 -5.59
N SER A 356 -20.98 2.11 -5.94
CA SER A 356 -19.56 2.26 -6.24
C SER A 356 -18.66 2.11 -5.00
N ASP A 357 -19.10 2.61 -3.83
CA ASP A 357 -18.39 2.44 -2.54
C ASP A 357 -18.27 0.96 -2.17
N PHE A 358 -19.34 0.15 -2.36
CA PHE A 358 -19.27 -1.30 -2.17
C PHE A 358 -18.13 -1.94 -2.97
N TRP A 359 -18.05 -1.63 -4.27
CA TRP A 359 -17.02 -2.20 -5.15
C TRP A 359 -15.62 -1.73 -4.78
N LEU A 360 -15.47 -0.47 -4.37
CA LEU A 360 -14.19 0.07 -3.90
C LEU A 360 -13.71 -0.60 -2.61
N ARG A 361 -14.60 -0.86 -1.66
CA ARG A 361 -14.28 -1.58 -0.43
C ARG A 361 -13.97 -3.05 -0.68
N HIS A 362 -14.76 -3.71 -1.52
CA HIS A 362 -14.48 -5.08 -1.95
C HIS A 362 -13.12 -5.21 -2.67
N PHE A 363 -12.78 -4.21 -3.49
CA PHE A 363 -11.44 -4.06 -4.06
C PHE A 363 -10.37 -3.90 -2.97
N THR A 364 -10.55 -2.97 -2.04
CA THR A 364 -9.60 -2.67 -0.96
C THR A 364 -9.32 -3.90 -0.11
N LEU A 365 -10.36 -4.65 0.24
CA LEU A 365 -10.24 -5.96 0.87
C LEU A 365 -9.35 -6.89 0.05
N THR A 366 -9.66 -7.05 -1.23
CA THR A 366 -8.90 -7.93 -2.13
C THR A 366 -7.43 -7.49 -2.20
N ALA A 367 -7.14 -6.22 -2.49
CA ALA A 367 -5.77 -5.70 -2.58
C ALA A 367 -4.96 -5.92 -1.28
N ASN A 368 -5.58 -5.65 -0.12
CA ASN A 368 -4.91 -5.80 1.18
C ASN A 368 -4.69 -7.27 1.58
N THR A 369 -5.55 -8.18 1.15
CA THR A 369 -5.54 -9.57 1.63
C THR A 369 -4.79 -10.53 0.72
N ILE A 370 -4.53 -10.19 -0.55
CA ILE A 370 -3.78 -11.07 -1.49
C ILE A 370 -2.61 -10.36 -2.20
N GLY A 371 -2.42 -9.07 -1.92
CA GLY A 371 -1.39 -8.25 -2.56
C GLY A 371 -1.77 -7.81 -3.97
N MET A 372 -1.04 -6.81 -4.47
CA MET A 372 -1.32 -6.14 -5.76
C MET A 372 -1.02 -7.00 -7.00
N ILE A 373 -0.33 -8.14 -6.83
CA ILE A 373 0.25 -8.94 -7.93
C ILE A 373 -0.72 -10.02 -8.43
N ARG A 374 -1.67 -10.48 -7.61
CA ARG A 374 -2.64 -11.51 -7.97
C ARG A 374 -4.01 -11.11 -7.42
N GLY A 375 -4.89 -10.54 -8.24
CA GLY A 375 -6.28 -10.23 -7.88
C GLY A 375 -7.14 -11.49 -7.66
N SER A 376 -8.45 -11.33 -7.43
CA SER A 376 -9.44 -12.42 -7.47
C SER A 376 -9.22 -13.29 -8.72
N GLN A 377 -8.97 -14.58 -8.49
CA GLN A 377 -8.66 -15.62 -9.48
C GLN A 377 -7.43 -15.41 -10.38
N GLY A 378 -6.43 -14.64 -9.93
CA GLY A 378 -5.25 -14.38 -10.76
C GLY A 378 -5.52 -13.40 -11.90
N LEU A 379 -6.70 -12.75 -11.90
CA LEU A 379 -6.92 -11.56 -12.70
C LEU A 379 -6.04 -10.43 -12.16
N PRO A 380 -5.44 -9.61 -13.05
CA PRO A 380 -4.72 -8.43 -12.63
C PRO A 380 -5.63 -7.51 -11.81
N VAL A 381 -5.07 -6.88 -10.79
CA VAL A 381 -5.77 -5.94 -9.89
C VAL A 381 -6.39 -4.78 -10.70
N GLU A 382 -5.81 -4.43 -11.85
CA GLU A 382 -6.38 -3.47 -12.79
C GLU A 382 -7.77 -3.87 -13.31
N LYS A 383 -8.05 -5.17 -13.52
CA LYS A 383 -9.40 -5.61 -13.92
C LYS A 383 -10.43 -5.37 -12.82
N LEU A 384 -10.05 -5.51 -11.54
CA LEU A 384 -10.94 -5.22 -10.40
C LEU A 384 -11.16 -3.73 -10.18
N ILE A 385 -10.13 -2.91 -10.38
CA ILE A 385 -10.25 -1.45 -10.43
C ILE A 385 -11.17 -1.05 -11.57
N SER A 386 -11.00 -1.62 -12.76
CA SER A 386 -11.90 -1.39 -13.89
C SER A 386 -13.35 -1.78 -13.53
N PHE A 387 -13.56 -2.77 -12.66
CA PHE A 387 -14.91 -3.10 -12.19
C PHE A 387 -15.48 -2.07 -11.20
N ALA A 388 -14.69 -1.41 -10.36
CA ALA A 388 -15.19 -0.34 -9.47
C ALA A 388 -15.29 1.03 -10.18
N VAL A 389 -14.40 1.28 -11.15
CA VAL A 389 -14.13 2.62 -11.70
C VAL A 389 -14.74 2.81 -13.10
N ASN A 390 -14.87 1.77 -13.94
CA ASN A 390 -15.45 1.94 -15.28
C ASN A 390 -16.91 2.41 -15.24
N SER A 391 -17.65 2.12 -14.17
CA SER A 391 -19.01 2.63 -13.99
C SER A 391 -19.05 4.16 -13.80
N LEU A 392 -18.01 4.70 -13.17
CA LEU A 392 -17.84 6.12 -12.86
C LEU A 392 -17.21 6.90 -14.02
N LEU A 393 -16.40 6.24 -14.85
CA LEU A 393 -15.63 6.84 -15.96
C LEU A 393 -16.31 6.77 -17.33
N LYS A 394 -17.47 6.11 -17.48
CA LYS A 394 -18.22 6.18 -18.74
C LYS A 394 -18.64 7.63 -18.99
N GLN A 395 -18.31 8.14 -20.19
CA GLN A 395 -18.64 9.50 -20.64
C GLN A 395 -20.12 9.84 -20.47
N ASP A 396 -20.99 8.83 -20.56
CA ASP A 396 -22.44 8.99 -20.47
C ASP A 396 -23.02 8.69 -19.07
N SER A 397 -22.20 8.53 -18.03
CA SER A 397 -22.70 8.31 -16.66
C SER A 397 -23.23 9.60 -16.02
N LEU A 398 -24.32 9.52 -15.26
CA LEU A 398 -24.90 10.68 -14.57
C LEU A 398 -23.88 11.36 -13.62
N LEU A 399 -23.01 10.57 -12.99
CA LEU A 399 -21.92 11.06 -12.13
C LEU A 399 -20.88 11.89 -12.90
N CYS A 400 -20.53 11.51 -14.13
CA CYS A 400 -19.65 12.29 -15.00
C CYS A 400 -20.33 13.61 -15.44
N THR A 401 -21.61 13.56 -15.80
CA THR A 401 -22.42 14.73 -16.16
C THR A 401 -22.51 15.74 -15.01
N VAL A 402 -22.65 15.29 -13.76
CA VAL A 402 -22.60 16.16 -12.56
C VAL A 402 -21.21 16.78 -12.36
N GLY A 403 -20.13 16.04 -12.66
CA GLY A 403 -18.77 16.57 -12.67
C GLY A 403 -18.59 17.71 -13.67
N ASN A 404 -19.17 17.58 -14.87
CA ASN A 404 -19.16 18.62 -15.89
C ASN A 404 -19.98 19.85 -15.47
N VAL A 405 -21.13 19.66 -14.83
CA VAL A 405 -21.92 20.76 -14.21
C VAL A 405 -21.09 21.48 -13.15
N GLY A 406 -20.38 20.75 -12.28
CA GLY A 406 -19.49 21.33 -11.28
C GLY A 406 -18.33 22.14 -11.86
N GLN A 407 -17.74 21.67 -12.97
CA GLN A 407 -16.73 22.43 -13.72
C GLN A 407 -17.30 23.70 -14.35
N GLU A 408 -18.50 23.63 -14.91
CA GLU A 408 -19.17 24.79 -15.50
C GLU A 408 -19.52 25.85 -14.44
N TYR A 409 -19.98 25.40 -13.27
CA TYR A 409 -20.17 26.29 -12.12
C TYR A 409 -18.88 26.91 -11.60
N ALA A 410 -17.77 26.17 -11.61
CA ALA A 410 -16.47 26.69 -11.21
C ALA A 410 -15.93 27.76 -12.20
N ARG A 411 -16.42 27.80 -13.44
CA ARG A 411 -16.07 28.80 -14.46
C ARG A 411 -16.87 30.10 -14.36
N HIS A 412 -17.94 30.14 -13.57
CA HIS A 412 -18.81 31.33 -13.42
C HIS A 412 -18.89 31.77 -11.94
N PRO A 413 -17.93 32.59 -11.46
CA PRO A 413 -17.83 33.04 -10.05
C PRO A 413 -19.05 33.82 -9.54
N GLU A 414 -19.88 34.33 -10.46
CA GLU A 414 -21.11 35.07 -10.18
C GLU A 414 -22.21 34.21 -9.52
N ALA A 415 -22.16 32.88 -9.66
CA ALA A 415 -23.17 31.94 -9.16
C ALA A 415 -23.06 31.75 -7.63
N THR A 416 -23.69 32.67 -6.91
CA THR A 416 -23.26 33.15 -5.60
C THR A 416 -23.61 32.25 -4.40
N ILE A 417 -22.67 32.31 -3.43
CA ILE A 417 -22.75 32.19 -1.96
C ILE A 417 -24.15 31.93 -1.37
N ILE A 418 -24.28 30.90 -0.52
CA ILE A 418 -25.41 30.79 0.43
C ILE A 418 -24.90 31.13 1.84
N LYS A 419 -25.57 32.08 2.50
CA LYS A 419 -25.46 32.31 3.95
C LYS A 419 -26.17 31.18 4.69
N ILE A 420 -25.43 30.38 5.44
CA ILE A 420 -25.97 29.27 6.23
C ILE A 420 -26.32 29.76 7.66
N ASP A 421 -25.65 30.83 8.12
CA ASP A 421 -25.99 31.59 9.35
C ASP A 421 -25.28 32.96 9.35
N HIS A 422 -25.58 33.85 10.30
CA HIS A 422 -25.19 35.28 10.34
C HIS A 422 -23.69 35.57 10.15
N ASN A 423 -22.80 34.60 10.37
CA ASN A 423 -21.35 34.77 10.24
C ASN A 423 -20.62 33.73 9.36
N LYS A 424 -21.33 32.89 8.57
CA LYS A 424 -20.65 31.93 7.67
C LYS A 424 -21.30 31.84 6.29
N GLU A 425 -20.51 32.23 5.30
CA GLU A 425 -20.79 32.09 3.88
C GLU A 425 -20.09 30.83 3.34
N LYS A 426 -20.82 30.01 2.56
CA LYS A 426 -20.23 28.90 1.81
C LYS A 426 -20.63 28.98 0.34
N VAL A 427 -19.67 28.74 -0.54
CA VAL A 427 -19.89 28.60 -1.98
C VAL A 427 -20.43 27.19 -2.25
N VAL A 428 -21.63 27.10 -2.83
CA VAL A 428 -22.30 25.80 -3.12
C VAL A 428 -21.58 25.04 -4.22
N GLY A 429 -21.02 25.76 -5.19
CA GLY A 429 -20.09 25.24 -6.19
C GLY A 429 -18.94 24.50 -5.52
N ASP A 430 -18.33 25.07 -4.47
CA ASP A 430 -17.26 24.42 -3.72
C ASP A 430 -17.72 23.23 -2.88
N THR A 431 -19.01 23.04 -2.60
CA THR A 431 -19.50 21.88 -1.83
C THR A 431 -19.81 20.70 -2.75
N ILE A 432 -20.43 20.96 -3.91
CA ILE A 432 -20.61 19.97 -4.99
C ILE A 432 -19.25 19.64 -5.62
N PHE A 433 -18.45 20.65 -5.91
CA PHE A 433 -17.07 20.50 -6.34
C PHE A 433 -16.22 19.88 -5.23
N ALA A 434 -16.34 20.15 -3.92
CA ALA A 434 -15.55 19.42 -2.92
C ALA A 434 -16.04 17.98 -2.68
N HIS A 435 -17.33 17.69 -2.85
CA HIS A 435 -17.83 16.31 -2.77
C HIS A 435 -17.39 15.50 -4.00
N VAL A 436 -17.58 16.06 -5.20
CA VAL A 436 -17.11 15.49 -6.46
C VAL A 436 -15.58 15.53 -6.56
N LYS A 437 -14.87 16.53 -6.05
CA LYS A 437 -13.38 16.62 -5.98
C LYS A 437 -12.80 15.84 -4.83
N ASN A 438 -13.54 15.49 -3.77
CA ASN A 438 -13.06 14.50 -2.81
C ASN A 438 -13.21 13.10 -3.41
N GLN A 439 -14.34 12.81 -4.06
CA GLN A 439 -14.52 11.55 -4.81
C GLN A 439 -13.61 11.49 -6.05
N CYS A 440 -13.37 12.61 -6.75
CA CYS A 440 -12.46 12.79 -7.89
C CYS A 440 -11.05 13.21 -7.49
N LYS A 441 -10.70 13.40 -6.22
CA LYS A 441 -9.30 13.39 -5.73
C LYS A 441 -8.92 11.98 -5.37
N ILE A 442 -9.87 11.21 -4.82
CA ILE A 442 -9.73 9.77 -4.68
C ILE A 442 -9.58 9.16 -6.08
N VAL A 443 -10.42 9.52 -7.06
CA VAL A 443 -10.32 9.05 -8.46
C VAL A 443 -9.27 9.81 -9.29
N GLY A 444 -8.95 11.06 -8.98
CA GLY A 444 -7.96 11.90 -9.69
C GLY A 444 -6.51 11.48 -9.42
N LYS A 445 -6.26 10.75 -8.32
CA LYS A 445 -5.05 9.97 -8.13
C LYS A 445 -4.93 8.77 -9.09
N TYR A 446 -6.00 8.41 -9.78
CA TYR A 446 -6.08 7.29 -10.73
C TYR A 446 -6.49 7.73 -12.15
N ASN A 447 -6.64 9.04 -12.39
CA ASN A 447 -6.98 9.61 -13.69
C ASN A 447 -5.68 10.04 -14.37
N ILE A 448 -4.93 9.06 -14.89
CA ILE A 448 -3.68 9.33 -15.61
C ILE A 448 -4.04 9.66 -17.05
N THR A 449 -4.21 10.96 -17.32
CA THR A 449 -3.82 11.46 -18.63
C THR A 449 -2.31 11.33 -18.69
N ILE A 450 -1.77 10.52 -19.61
CA ILE A 450 -0.34 10.47 -19.88
C ILE A 450 0.05 11.82 -20.49
N HIS A 451 0.33 12.80 -19.62
CA HIS A 451 1.03 14.01 -20.03
C HIS A 451 2.51 13.66 -20.11
N ALA A 452 2.98 13.38 -21.33
CA ALA A 452 4.39 13.05 -21.60
C ALA A 452 5.40 14.13 -21.22
N ASN A 453 4.98 15.26 -20.63
CA ASN A 453 5.81 16.43 -20.37
C ASN A 453 5.63 17.06 -18.97
N GLU A 454 4.84 16.49 -18.05
CA GLU A 454 4.89 16.97 -16.65
C GLU A 454 6.16 16.42 -15.95
N PRO A 455 6.90 17.26 -15.21
CA PRO A 455 8.13 16.83 -14.56
C PRO A 455 7.81 15.73 -13.56
N LEU A 456 8.46 14.57 -13.74
CA LEU A 456 8.39 13.36 -12.91
C LEU A 456 8.86 13.55 -11.46
N LEU A 457 8.93 14.78 -10.94
CA LEU A 457 9.27 15.05 -9.56
C LEU A 457 8.03 14.81 -8.70
N ASP A 458 8.13 13.86 -7.78
CA ASP A 458 7.23 13.84 -6.64
C ASP A 458 7.55 15.13 -5.89
N SER A 459 6.73 16.17 -6.04
CA SER A 459 6.91 17.47 -5.37
C SER A 459 6.60 17.33 -3.88
N LEU A 460 7.35 16.45 -3.21
CA LEU A 460 7.26 16.16 -1.81
C LEU A 460 7.89 17.34 -1.06
N GLU A 461 7.10 17.91 -0.17
CA GLU A 461 7.50 19.05 0.63
C GLU A 461 7.82 18.60 2.06
N LEU A 462 8.91 19.15 2.59
CA LEU A 462 9.20 19.04 4.01
C LEU A 462 8.12 19.80 4.78
N ARG A 463 7.73 19.28 5.95
CA ARG A 463 6.75 19.96 6.79
C ARG A 463 7.30 21.35 7.19
N PRO A 464 6.48 22.41 7.14
CA PRO A 464 6.89 23.72 7.64
C PRO A 464 7.31 23.64 9.11
N LEU A 465 8.27 24.48 9.49
CA LEU A 465 8.68 24.65 10.89
C LEU A 465 7.55 25.32 11.67
N GLU A 466 7.00 24.60 12.65
CA GLU A 466 6.04 25.16 13.60
C GLU A 466 6.78 25.82 14.77
N PRO A 467 6.16 26.77 15.50
CA PRO A 467 6.82 27.45 16.63
C PRO A 467 7.44 26.50 17.65
N ASN A 468 6.78 25.36 17.93
CA ASN A 468 7.28 24.35 18.86
C ASN A 468 8.48 23.55 18.32
N ASP A 469 8.70 23.50 17.00
CA ASP A 469 9.83 22.80 16.38
C ASP A 469 11.14 23.57 16.57
N THR A 470 11.09 24.90 16.43
CA THR A 470 12.27 25.78 16.53
C THR A 470 12.94 25.76 17.90
N ALA A 471 12.18 25.47 18.96
CA ALA A 471 12.72 25.30 20.30
C ALA A 471 13.60 24.04 20.43
N ASN A 472 13.44 23.06 19.53
CA ASN A 472 14.12 21.76 19.58
C ASN A 472 15.26 21.64 18.56
N SER A 473 14.99 21.89 17.28
CA SER A 473 15.98 21.81 16.20
C SER A 473 15.46 22.50 14.93
N PRO A 474 16.32 23.19 14.14
CA PRO A 474 15.92 23.74 12.85
C PRO A 474 15.50 22.68 11.82
N TYR A 475 15.77 21.40 12.08
CA TYR A 475 15.40 20.28 11.20
C TYR A 475 14.30 19.39 11.79
N ALA A 476 13.73 19.75 12.96
CA ALA A 476 12.76 18.90 13.65
C ALA A 476 11.53 18.56 12.78
N SER A 477 11.08 19.50 11.95
CA SER A 477 9.93 19.27 11.07
C SER A 477 10.17 18.28 9.94
N TRP A 478 11.41 17.93 9.66
CA TRP A 478 11.76 17.01 8.58
C TRP A 478 11.63 15.54 8.97
N PHE A 479 11.39 15.28 10.25
CA PHE A 479 11.28 13.94 10.83
C PHE A 479 9.90 13.72 11.44
N HIS A 480 9.52 12.45 11.59
CA HIS A 480 8.32 12.11 12.34
C HIS A 480 8.51 12.51 13.82
N PRO A 481 7.48 13.06 14.51
CA PRO A 481 7.60 13.45 15.92
C PRO A 481 8.09 12.32 16.84
N ASP A 482 7.78 11.08 16.47
CA ASP A 482 8.13 9.87 17.21
C ASP A 482 9.51 9.27 16.82
N ILE A 483 10.38 10.01 16.13
CA ILE A 483 11.68 9.51 15.66
C ILE A 483 12.54 8.89 16.78
N HIS A 484 12.41 9.39 18.00
CA HIS A 484 13.15 8.91 19.18
C HIS A 484 12.32 7.99 20.08
N LEU A 485 11.11 7.57 19.67
CA LEU A 485 10.22 6.67 20.45
C LEU A 485 10.92 5.36 20.85
N HIS A 486 11.83 4.89 19.98
CA HIS A 486 12.61 3.68 20.19
C HIS A 486 14.03 3.93 20.73
N GLY A 487 14.36 5.16 21.12
CA GLY A 487 15.68 5.53 21.64
C GLY A 487 16.47 6.51 20.77
N LEU A 488 17.56 7.03 21.34
CA LEU A 488 18.51 7.93 20.68
C LEU A 488 19.48 7.13 19.81
N ARG A 489 19.64 7.51 18.53
CA ARG A 489 20.40 6.74 17.54
C ARG A 489 21.60 7.50 16.98
N PHE A 490 22.78 7.21 17.49
CA PHE A 490 24.07 7.69 16.99
C PHE A 490 24.69 6.75 15.93
N THR A 491 23.89 6.28 14.98
CA THR A 491 24.29 5.27 13.98
C THR A 491 24.29 5.78 12.55
N MET A 492 24.30 7.10 12.34
CA MET A 492 24.22 7.74 11.01
C MET A 492 25.26 7.25 10.00
N HIS A 493 26.44 6.87 10.48
CA HIS A 493 27.56 6.35 9.68
C HIS A 493 27.40 4.88 9.24
N SER A 494 26.33 4.25 9.71
CA SER A 494 25.94 2.88 9.38
C SER A 494 24.63 2.89 8.60
N PHE A 495 23.61 3.60 9.11
CA PHE A 495 22.31 3.73 8.49
C PHE A 495 21.71 5.11 8.80
N GLY A 496 21.45 5.90 7.77
CA GLY A 496 20.86 7.21 7.89
C GLY A 496 19.38 7.14 8.22
N VAL A 497 18.93 8.01 9.12
CA VAL A 497 17.50 8.16 9.38
C VAL A 497 16.85 8.81 8.15
N PRO A 498 15.86 8.17 7.51
CA PRO A 498 15.15 8.77 6.40
C PRO A 498 14.29 9.95 6.87
N LEU A 499 13.97 10.87 5.97
CA LEU A 499 13.06 11.98 6.25
C LEU A 499 11.60 11.51 6.30
N ILE A 500 10.68 12.38 6.71
CA ILE A 500 9.23 12.12 6.75
C ILE A 500 8.66 11.70 5.38
N LEU A 501 9.37 12.00 4.30
CA LEU A 501 9.04 11.67 2.92
C LEU A 501 9.20 10.19 2.55
N LEU A 502 9.75 9.34 3.43
CA LEU A 502 10.04 7.94 3.12
C LEU A 502 8.80 7.20 2.59
N ASN A 503 7.70 7.26 3.34
CA ASN A 503 6.51 6.50 3.02
C ASN A 503 5.91 6.97 1.69
N ASP A 504 5.80 8.29 1.51
CA ASP A 504 5.28 8.88 0.26
C ASP A 504 6.18 8.53 -0.93
N SER A 505 7.50 8.61 -0.78
CA SER A 505 8.44 8.23 -1.83
C SER A 505 8.31 6.76 -2.22
N VAL A 506 8.18 5.86 -1.24
CA VAL A 506 8.02 4.42 -1.50
C VAL A 506 6.66 4.13 -2.15
N THR A 507 5.59 4.76 -1.66
CA THR A 507 4.24 4.62 -2.21
C THR A 507 4.20 5.13 -3.65
N ASN A 508 4.72 6.33 -3.92
CA ASN A 508 4.75 6.92 -5.26
C ASN A 508 5.64 6.11 -6.21
N THR A 509 6.78 5.62 -5.75
CA THR A 509 7.65 4.74 -6.56
C THR A 509 6.94 3.44 -6.92
N THR A 510 6.27 2.82 -5.94
CA THR A 510 5.50 1.60 -6.17
C THR A 510 4.40 1.84 -7.20
N GLN A 511 3.66 2.95 -7.05
CA GLN A 511 2.62 3.36 -7.97
C GLN A 511 3.19 3.58 -9.38
N ARG A 512 4.29 4.33 -9.52
CA ARG A 512 4.94 4.60 -10.81
C ARG A 512 5.44 3.32 -11.51
N ILE A 513 6.05 2.39 -10.79
CA ILE A 513 6.51 1.11 -11.35
C ILE A 513 5.32 0.32 -11.88
N VAL A 514 4.21 0.28 -11.12
CA VAL A 514 2.98 -0.40 -11.53
C VAL A 514 2.36 0.26 -12.76
N GLU A 515 2.33 1.59 -12.81
CA GLU A 515 1.75 2.36 -13.93
C GLU A 515 2.56 2.22 -15.22
N LEU A 516 3.90 2.30 -15.12
CA LEU A 516 4.77 2.28 -16.30
C LEU A 516 5.05 0.86 -16.82
N GLN A 517 4.97 -0.16 -15.96
CA GLN A 517 5.32 -1.56 -16.29
C GLN A 517 6.67 -1.64 -17.01
N ASP A 518 6.72 -2.16 -18.24
CA ASP A 518 7.95 -2.29 -19.02
C ASP A 518 8.61 -0.93 -19.35
N HIS A 519 7.81 0.15 -19.43
CA HIS A 519 8.34 1.52 -19.63
C HIS A 519 9.02 2.06 -18.36
N SER A 520 8.91 1.38 -17.21
CA SER A 520 9.61 1.79 -15.99
C SER A 520 11.12 1.78 -16.17
N TRP A 521 11.65 0.88 -17.00
CA TRP A 521 13.08 0.83 -17.31
C TRP A 521 13.53 1.99 -18.19
N GLU A 522 12.71 2.36 -19.17
CA GLU A 522 12.98 3.55 -19.99
C GLU A 522 13.04 4.80 -19.10
N VAL A 523 12.06 4.98 -18.21
CA VAL A 523 12.04 6.10 -17.25
C VAL A 523 13.22 6.00 -16.27
N PHE A 524 13.55 4.82 -15.79
CA PHE A 524 14.69 4.61 -14.90
C PHE A 524 16.00 5.07 -15.55
N PHE A 525 16.32 4.54 -16.74
CA PHE A 525 17.59 4.80 -17.42
C PHE A 525 17.67 6.20 -18.03
N ASN A 526 16.59 6.69 -18.65
CA ASN A 526 16.62 7.95 -19.39
C ASN A 526 16.29 9.18 -18.53
N VAL A 527 15.48 9.01 -17.47
CA VAL A 527 14.99 10.13 -16.66
C VAL A 527 15.62 10.10 -15.27
N ARG A 528 15.43 9.01 -14.52
CA ARG A 528 15.78 8.98 -13.10
C ARG A 528 17.28 8.91 -12.85
N MET A 529 18.03 8.17 -13.67
CA MET A 529 19.50 8.17 -13.60
C MET A 529 20.09 9.55 -13.89
N ALA A 530 19.55 10.29 -14.87
CA ALA A 530 19.98 11.65 -15.18
C ALA A 530 19.68 12.62 -14.02
N GLN A 531 18.51 12.49 -13.39
CA GLN A 531 18.16 13.29 -12.20
C GLN A 531 19.05 12.97 -11.00
N LEU A 532 19.31 11.69 -10.73
CA LEU A 532 20.27 11.27 -9.71
C LEU A 532 21.65 11.88 -9.96
N GLN A 533 22.15 11.79 -11.19
CA GLN A 533 23.45 12.34 -11.57
C GLN A 533 23.51 13.86 -11.32
N LYS A 534 22.49 14.59 -11.78
CA LYS A 534 22.38 16.04 -11.57
C LYS A 534 22.42 16.42 -10.08
N ILE A 535 21.66 15.71 -9.25
CA ILE A 535 21.65 15.94 -7.80
C ILE A 535 23.03 15.63 -7.20
N LEU A 536 23.64 14.50 -7.54
CA LEU A 536 24.98 14.14 -7.06
C LEU A 536 26.03 15.17 -7.49
N PHE A 537 25.98 15.63 -8.74
CA PHE A 537 26.92 16.60 -9.27
C PHE A 537 26.77 17.95 -8.58
N ASN A 538 25.55 18.41 -8.32
CA ASN A 538 25.32 19.60 -7.50
C ASN A 538 25.89 19.43 -6.08
N LEU A 539 25.54 18.33 -5.39
CA LEU A 539 25.96 18.09 -4.00
C LEU A 539 27.46 17.94 -3.82
N LEU A 540 28.14 17.39 -4.83
CA LEU A 540 29.59 17.16 -4.83
C LEU A 540 30.34 18.25 -5.60
N ALA A 541 29.63 19.30 -6.05
CA ALA A 541 30.16 20.40 -6.86
C ALA A 541 30.96 19.94 -8.10
N ILE A 542 30.50 18.89 -8.78
CA ILE A 542 31.07 18.36 -10.03
C ILE A 542 30.36 19.06 -11.21
N PRO A 543 31.09 19.64 -12.17
CA PRO A 543 30.45 20.30 -13.32
C PRO A 543 29.78 19.31 -14.27
N GLU A 544 28.59 19.65 -14.78
CA GLU A 544 27.86 18.90 -15.81
C GLU A 544 28.44 19.14 -17.21
N ASN A 545 29.69 18.77 -17.43
CA ASN A 545 30.41 18.97 -18.70
C ASN A 545 30.58 17.69 -19.54
N GLY A 546 29.98 16.57 -19.11
CA GLY A 546 30.01 15.28 -19.81
C GLY A 546 31.30 14.47 -19.62
N PHE A 547 32.26 14.93 -18.82
CA PHE A 547 33.51 14.16 -18.58
C PHE A 547 33.32 12.99 -17.61
N PHE A 548 32.40 13.13 -16.67
CA PHE A 548 32.10 12.11 -15.67
C PHE A 548 30.65 11.65 -15.80
N ALA A 549 30.43 10.38 -15.45
CA ALA A 549 29.11 9.76 -15.41
C ALA A 549 28.89 9.06 -14.05
N VAL A 550 27.61 8.81 -13.73
CA VAL A 550 27.19 8.08 -12.54
C VAL A 550 26.66 6.71 -12.92
N SER A 551 27.25 5.67 -12.35
CA SER A 551 26.72 4.31 -12.34
C SER A 551 26.21 3.94 -10.95
N VAL A 552 25.22 3.05 -10.86
CA VAL A 552 24.63 2.63 -9.58
C VAL A 552 24.54 1.12 -9.42
N ASP A 553 24.49 0.68 -8.17
CA ASP A 553 24.16 -0.70 -7.80
C ASP A 553 23.46 -0.72 -6.44
N ALA A 554 22.98 -1.90 -6.02
CA ALA A 554 22.44 -2.13 -4.69
C ALA A 554 23.46 -1.86 -3.57
N ASN A 555 24.76 -2.01 -3.84
CA ASN A 555 25.81 -1.74 -2.86
C ASN A 555 27.17 -1.41 -3.49
N VAL A 556 28.03 -0.75 -2.71
CA VAL A 556 29.39 -0.33 -3.13
C VAL A 556 30.30 -1.52 -3.42
N THR A 557 30.11 -2.66 -2.73
CA THR A 557 30.90 -3.88 -2.97
C THR A 557 30.80 -4.34 -4.42
N ALA A 558 29.58 -4.36 -4.97
CA ALA A 558 29.35 -4.81 -6.34
C ALA A 558 30.10 -3.92 -7.34
N LEU A 559 30.01 -2.60 -7.19
CA LEU A 559 30.73 -1.63 -8.04
C LEU A 559 32.25 -1.80 -7.92
N LEU A 560 32.77 -1.95 -6.69
CA LEU A 560 34.19 -2.19 -6.45
C LEU A 560 34.66 -3.48 -7.11
N GLU A 561 33.92 -4.57 -6.99
CA GLU A 561 34.26 -5.84 -7.63
C GLU A 561 34.30 -5.74 -9.16
N ARG A 562 33.41 -4.95 -9.77
CA ARG A 562 33.45 -4.70 -11.22
C ARG A 562 34.69 -3.92 -11.63
N LEU A 563 35.00 -2.83 -10.92
CA LEU A 563 36.23 -2.04 -11.13
C LEU A 563 37.47 -2.92 -11.05
N LEU A 564 37.57 -3.75 -10.00
CA LEU A 564 38.73 -4.64 -9.83
C LEU A 564 38.78 -5.73 -10.91
N SER A 565 37.64 -6.21 -11.40
CA SER A 565 37.60 -7.23 -12.47
C SER A 565 38.08 -6.72 -13.83
N ALA A 566 38.08 -5.39 -14.04
CA ALA A 566 38.62 -4.74 -15.23
C ALA A 566 40.16 -4.64 -15.22
N LEU A 567 40.82 -4.96 -14.10
CA LEU A 567 42.28 -4.90 -14.04
C LEU A 567 42.92 -5.96 -14.94
N PRO A 568 44.04 -5.64 -15.63
CA PRO A 568 44.82 -6.63 -16.33
C PRO A 568 45.45 -7.62 -15.35
N ARG A 569 45.85 -8.79 -15.84
CA ARG A 569 46.70 -9.72 -15.07
C ARG A 569 48.15 -9.26 -15.20
N ASP A 570 48.84 -9.05 -14.08
CA ASP A 570 50.25 -8.65 -14.06
C ASP A 570 50.89 -9.12 -12.74
N THR A 571 51.82 -10.07 -12.82
CA THR A 571 52.48 -10.67 -11.64
C THR A 571 53.48 -9.74 -10.95
N ASN A 572 53.80 -8.58 -11.55
CA ASN A 572 54.74 -7.61 -11.00
C ASN A 572 54.04 -6.33 -10.50
N ALA A 573 52.71 -6.34 -10.48
CA ALA A 573 51.90 -5.20 -10.13
C ALA A 573 51.62 -5.12 -8.63
N THR A 574 51.64 -3.90 -8.10
CA THR A 574 51.38 -3.60 -6.68
C THR A 574 50.17 -2.69 -6.55
N VAL A 575 49.27 -3.05 -5.63
CA VAL A 575 48.16 -2.22 -5.17
C VAL A 575 48.55 -1.52 -3.87
N LEU A 576 48.44 -0.19 -3.84
CA LEU A 576 48.60 0.60 -2.62
C LEU A 576 47.23 0.83 -1.97
N THR A 577 47.12 0.54 -0.68
CA THR A 577 45.92 0.84 0.11
C THR A 577 46.25 1.15 1.57
N THR A 578 45.24 1.37 2.41
CA THR A 578 45.42 1.63 3.85
C THR A 578 45.05 0.41 4.70
N GLN A 579 45.54 0.37 5.94
CA GLN A 579 45.12 -0.66 6.91
C GLN A 579 43.70 -0.43 7.46
N GLN A 580 43.13 0.76 7.24
CA GLN A 580 41.85 1.18 7.84
C GLN A 580 40.68 1.18 6.85
N GLU A 581 40.89 0.58 5.68
CA GLU A 581 39.80 0.36 4.73
C GLU A 581 38.69 -0.49 5.33
N PHE A 582 37.47 -0.26 4.86
CA PHE A 582 36.32 -1.03 5.31
C PHE A 582 36.50 -2.53 4.98
N LEU A 583 35.86 -3.41 5.76
CA LEU A 583 35.96 -4.86 5.60
C LEU A 583 35.70 -5.31 4.16
N THR A 584 34.70 -4.71 3.51
CA THR A 584 34.36 -4.97 2.11
C THR A 584 35.53 -4.70 1.18
N VAL A 585 36.17 -3.53 1.28
CA VAL A 585 37.29 -3.14 0.41
C VAL A 585 38.45 -4.12 0.60
N ASN A 586 38.78 -4.42 1.86
CA ASN A 586 39.80 -5.43 2.19
C ASN A 586 39.49 -6.80 1.56
N ARG A 587 38.24 -7.27 1.66
CA ARG A 587 37.83 -8.57 1.10
C ARG A 587 37.88 -8.57 -0.43
N ALA A 588 37.36 -7.54 -1.07
CA ALA A 588 37.34 -7.40 -2.52
C ALA A 588 38.78 -7.36 -3.08
N LEU A 589 39.65 -6.56 -2.46
CA LEU A 589 41.06 -6.49 -2.82
C LEU A 589 41.72 -7.87 -2.71
N VAL A 590 41.63 -8.54 -1.56
CA VAL A 590 42.25 -9.87 -1.36
C VAL A 590 41.77 -10.88 -2.40
N SER A 591 40.48 -10.89 -2.72
CA SER A 591 39.93 -11.75 -3.78
C SER A 591 40.57 -11.45 -5.13
N SER A 592 40.73 -10.17 -5.48
CA SER A 592 41.36 -9.74 -6.73
C SER A 592 42.86 -10.00 -6.75
N LEU A 593 43.58 -9.94 -5.63
CA LEU A 593 45.01 -10.31 -5.57
C LEU A 593 45.21 -11.76 -6.02
N ILE A 594 44.34 -12.67 -5.58
CA ILE A 594 44.40 -14.10 -5.96
C ILE A 594 44.13 -14.27 -7.45
N GLU A 595 43.10 -13.60 -7.98
CA GLU A 595 42.69 -13.74 -9.38
C GLU A 595 43.69 -13.10 -10.37
N HIS A 596 44.24 -11.95 -10.02
CA HIS A 596 45.10 -11.14 -10.89
C HIS A 596 46.60 -11.28 -10.58
N LYS A 597 46.96 -12.01 -9.52
CA LYS A 597 48.34 -12.21 -9.01
C LYS A 597 49.05 -10.90 -8.67
N LEU A 598 48.34 -9.99 -8.02
CA LEU A 598 48.85 -8.68 -7.62
C LEU A 598 49.44 -8.74 -6.20
N ASP A 599 50.45 -7.91 -5.93
CA ASP A 599 50.94 -7.63 -4.58
C ASP A 599 50.13 -6.50 -3.92
N ILE A 600 50.08 -6.46 -2.59
CA ILE A 600 49.41 -5.38 -1.84
C ILE A 600 50.34 -4.74 -0.82
N VAL A 601 50.42 -3.41 -0.84
CA VAL A 601 51.09 -2.60 0.18
C VAL A 601 50.02 -1.86 0.97
N LYS A 602 50.02 -2.06 2.30
CA LYS A 602 49.08 -1.39 3.20
C LYS A 602 49.81 -0.40 4.10
N ILE A 603 49.49 0.89 3.98
CA ILE A 603 50.01 1.92 4.87
C ILE A 603 49.12 2.08 6.11
N SER A 604 49.73 2.34 7.26
CA SER A 604 49.00 2.67 8.49
C SER A 604 48.71 4.16 8.54
N LEU A 605 47.47 4.51 8.87
CA LEU A 605 47.01 5.88 9.06
C LEU A 605 46.66 6.11 10.53
N ASP A 606 47.63 6.09 11.44
CA ASP A 606 47.35 6.31 12.86
C ASP A 606 47.10 7.80 13.19
N THR A 607 47.00 8.15 14.47
CA THR A 607 46.75 9.53 14.93
C THR A 607 48.00 10.40 14.93
N ALA A 608 49.19 9.84 14.67
CA ALA A 608 50.45 10.56 14.74
C ALA A 608 50.69 11.51 13.54
N PRO A 609 50.40 11.16 12.27
CA PRO A 609 50.56 12.08 11.16
C PRO A 609 49.39 13.08 11.11
N LEU A 610 49.71 14.36 11.35
CA LEU A 610 48.80 15.46 11.02
C LEU A 610 48.67 15.65 9.50
N ASN A 611 49.66 15.20 8.72
CA ASN A 611 49.67 15.23 7.27
C ASN A 611 49.57 13.80 6.70
N ILE A 612 48.35 13.39 6.35
CA ILE A 612 48.12 12.04 5.80
C ILE A 612 48.79 11.86 4.43
N ALA A 613 48.87 12.94 3.64
CA ALA A 613 49.38 12.86 2.28
C ALA A 613 50.85 12.44 2.20
N GLU A 614 51.67 12.83 3.19
CA GLU A 614 53.09 12.47 3.26
C GLU A 614 53.28 10.95 3.31
N VAL A 615 52.47 10.24 4.09
CA VAL A 615 52.53 8.77 4.21
C VAL A 615 52.22 8.08 2.88
N PHE A 616 51.27 8.63 2.11
CA PHE A 616 50.95 8.13 0.76
C PHE A 616 52.07 8.43 -0.22
N CYS A 617 52.58 9.67 -0.26
CA CYS A 617 53.64 10.08 -1.18
C CYS A 617 54.90 9.21 -1.00
N ASP A 618 55.31 8.97 0.24
CA ASP A 618 56.41 8.09 0.59
C ASP A 618 56.20 6.66 0.07
N ALA A 619 55.00 6.12 0.23
CA ALA A 619 54.67 4.78 -0.22
C ALA A 619 54.64 4.67 -1.74
N ILE A 620 54.06 5.67 -2.42
CA ILE A 620 54.01 5.75 -3.89
C ILE A 620 55.43 5.81 -4.46
N GLN A 621 56.30 6.66 -3.88
CA GLN A 621 57.69 6.76 -4.29
C GLN A 621 58.45 5.43 -4.08
N LYS A 622 58.25 4.75 -2.95
CA LYS A 622 58.88 3.46 -2.64
C LYS A 622 58.44 2.33 -3.58
N ILE A 623 57.17 2.31 -3.98
CA ILE A 623 56.64 1.30 -4.92
C ILE A 623 57.13 1.58 -6.35
N GLY A 624 57.17 2.86 -6.75
CA GLY A 624 57.63 3.29 -8.06
C GLY A 624 56.82 2.68 -9.22
N LYS A 625 57.52 2.23 -10.27
CA LYS A 625 56.88 1.73 -11.51
C LYS A 625 56.02 0.47 -11.36
N LYS A 626 56.08 -0.21 -10.20
CA LYS A 626 55.25 -1.38 -9.91
C LYS A 626 53.82 -0.99 -9.53
N LEU A 627 53.56 0.28 -9.21
CA LEU A 627 52.24 0.73 -8.78
C LEU A 627 51.25 0.60 -9.95
N LYS A 628 50.15 -0.13 -9.73
CA LYS A 628 49.10 -0.35 -10.75
C LYS A 628 47.69 0.01 -10.30
N LEU A 629 47.48 0.21 -9.01
CA LEU A 629 46.21 0.65 -8.46
C LEU A 629 46.47 1.32 -7.12
N VAL A 630 45.76 2.41 -6.85
CA VAL A 630 45.66 2.99 -5.51
C VAL A 630 44.21 2.90 -5.05
N VAL A 631 43.96 2.39 -3.86
CA VAL A 631 42.63 2.35 -3.24
C VAL A 631 42.69 2.94 -1.84
N PHE A 632 41.91 3.99 -1.56
CA PHE A 632 41.84 4.55 -0.21
C PHE A 632 40.48 5.17 0.12
N SER A 633 40.14 5.17 1.40
CA SER A 633 38.95 5.85 1.90
C SER A 633 39.20 7.35 2.15
N GLN A 634 38.27 8.23 1.72
CA GLN A 634 38.35 9.67 2.06
C GLN A 634 38.06 9.91 3.55
N VAL A 635 37.10 9.18 4.12
CA VAL A 635 36.94 9.02 5.57
C VAL A 635 37.10 7.54 5.89
N THR A 636 38.12 7.23 6.68
CA THR A 636 38.40 5.86 7.11
C THR A 636 37.23 5.27 7.91
N ALA A 637 36.88 4.01 7.63
CA ALA A 637 35.69 3.42 8.23
C ALA A 637 35.82 3.26 9.75
N ASN A 638 36.97 2.80 10.25
CA ASN A 638 37.11 2.47 11.67
C ASN A 638 37.38 3.70 12.54
N SER A 639 38.38 4.51 12.19
CA SER A 639 38.77 5.66 13.02
C SER A 639 37.99 6.93 12.72
N GLN A 640 37.24 6.97 11.61
CA GLN A 640 36.51 8.17 11.15
C GLN A 640 37.42 9.36 10.87
N MET A 641 38.72 9.10 10.68
CA MET A 641 39.68 10.09 10.26
C MET A 641 39.41 10.46 8.80
N SER A 642 39.27 11.77 8.56
CA SER A 642 38.94 12.35 7.26
C SER A 642 40.13 13.07 6.64
N MET A 643 40.28 12.94 5.33
CA MET A 643 41.27 13.70 4.55
C MET A 643 40.72 15.07 4.16
N THR A 644 41.58 16.08 4.16
CA THR A 644 41.29 17.42 3.65
C THR A 644 41.37 17.46 2.12
N LEU A 645 40.80 18.51 1.52
CA LEU A 645 40.91 18.76 0.08
C LEU A 645 42.39 18.82 -0.37
N ASN A 646 43.24 19.51 0.39
CA ASN A 646 44.65 19.67 0.05
C ASN A 646 45.40 18.32 0.10
N GLU A 647 45.17 17.51 1.14
CA GLU A 647 45.81 16.20 1.22
C GLU A 647 45.38 15.27 0.08
N ILE A 648 44.09 15.25 -0.28
CA ILE A 648 43.61 14.44 -1.40
C ILE A 648 44.30 14.87 -2.70
N ASN A 649 44.39 16.18 -2.97
CA ASN A 649 45.10 16.68 -4.15
C ASN A 649 46.58 16.29 -4.15
N THR A 650 47.29 16.49 -3.03
CA THR A 650 48.71 16.11 -2.92
C THR A 650 48.93 14.60 -3.15
N ILE A 651 48.06 13.75 -2.62
CA ILE A 651 48.10 12.31 -2.88
C ILE A 651 47.93 12.05 -4.37
N LEU A 652 46.88 12.60 -4.99
CA LEU A 652 46.57 12.37 -6.40
C LEU A 652 47.66 12.88 -7.34
N ASP A 653 48.26 14.02 -7.05
CA ASP A 653 49.35 14.62 -7.83
C ASP A 653 50.64 13.79 -7.78
N SER A 654 50.81 12.97 -6.73
CA SER A 654 51.93 12.04 -6.63
C SER A 654 51.71 10.72 -7.40
N ILE A 655 50.48 10.43 -7.81
CA ILE A 655 50.12 9.19 -8.52
C ILE A 655 50.28 9.41 -10.04
N PRO A 656 50.98 8.50 -10.76
CA PRO A 656 51.05 8.57 -12.21
C PRO A 656 49.66 8.58 -12.88
N THR A 657 49.49 9.36 -13.94
CA THR A 657 48.19 9.55 -14.62
C THR A 657 47.67 8.29 -15.32
N ASP A 658 48.54 7.30 -15.56
CA ASP A 658 48.20 5.98 -16.12
C ASP A 658 47.89 4.93 -15.05
N VAL A 659 47.90 5.31 -13.77
CA VAL A 659 47.51 4.44 -12.65
C VAL A 659 46.08 4.78 -12.20
N PRO A 660 45.13 3.83 -12.26
CA PRO A 660 43.78 4.04 -11.74
C PRO A 660 43.79 4.24 -10.22
N VAL A 661 42.90 5.11 -9.75
CA VAL A 661 42.70 5.43 -8.34
C VAL A 661 41.25 5.22 -7.97
N ILE A 662 40.97 4.35 -7.01
CA ILE A 662 39.64 4.13 -6.45
C ILE A 662 39.57 4.81 -5.10
N ILE A 663 38.69 5.80 -4.97
CA ILE A 663 38.47 6.51 -3.71
C ILE A 663 37.15 6.04 -3.10
N ASP A 664 37.22 5.41 -1.93
CA ASP A 664 36.02 5.06 -1.15
C ASP A 664 35.56 6.28 -0.34
N ALA A 665 34.57 6.99 -0.86
CA ALA A 665 33.93 8.10 -0.19
C ALA A 665 32.61 7.70 0.49
N THR A 666 32.34 6.40 0.71
CA THR A 666 31.10 5.91 1.33
C THR A 666 30.83 6.52 2.71
N GLN A 667 31.86 6.81 3.50
CA GLN A 667 31.72 7.52 4.79
C GLN A 667 31.81 9.05 4.65
N GLY A 668 32.24 9.54 3.49
CA GLY A 668 32.55 10.93 3.22
C GLY A 668 31.42 11.72 2.58
N VAL A 669 30.80 11.14 1.56
CA VAL A 669 29.72 11.78 0.79
C VAL A 669 28.56 12.13 1.73
N PHE A 670 28.10 13.37 1.61
CA PHE A 670 27.05 13.97 2.46
C PHE A 670 27.38 14.08 3.95
N ASN A 671 28.58 13.66 4.37
CA ASN A 671 29.07 13.76 5.74
C ASN A 671 30.01 14.97 5.89
N VAL A 672 31.07 14.97 5.08
CA VAL A 672 32.12 15.99 5.07
C VAL A 672 31.95 16.84 3.81
N PRO A 673 31.87 18.18 3.93
CA PRO A 673 31.67 19.04 2.77
C PRO A 673 32.97 19.14 1.96
N ILE A 674 33.07 18.36 0.89
CA ILE A 674 34.17 18.38 -0.07
C ILE A 674 33.63 18.71 -1.46
N SER A 675 34.26 19.68 -2.11
CA SER A 675 34.05 19.98 -3.53
C SER A 675 34.87 19.02 -4.38
N TRP A 676 34.22 17.97 -4.89
CA TRP A 676 34.88 16.96 -5.73
C TRP A 676 35.14 17.46 -7.15
N GLY A 677 34.41 18.46 -7.65
CA GLY A 677 34.67 18.98 -8.99
C GLY A 677 36.09 19.50 -9.18
N GLU A 678 36.64 20.20 -8.18
CA GLU A 678 38.04 20.66 -8.23
C GLU A 678 39.04 19.50 -8.13
N ILE A 679 38.72 18.44 -7.40
CA ILE A 679 39.56 17.23 -7.31
C ILE A 679 39.54 16.45 -8.63
N LEU A 680 38.38 16.32 -9.25
CA LEU A 680 38.20 15.52 -10.46
C LEU A 680 38.62 16.27 -11.74
N LYS A 681 38.80 17.58 -11.65
CA LYS A 681 39.20 18.44 -12.76
C LYS A 681 40.46 17.90 -13.44
N ASN A 682 40.34 17.55 -14.72
CA ASN A 682 41.42 17.02 -15.57
C ASN A 682 42.03 15.68 -15.11
N ARG A 683 41.38 14.92 -14.22
CA ARG A 683 41.88 13.63 -13.73
C ARG A 683 40.98 12.48 -14.20
N THR A 684 41.34 11.83 -15.31
CA THR A 684 40.56 10.72 -15.90
C THR A 684 40.91 9.34 -15.34
N ASN A 685 41.80 9.27 -14.35
CA ASN A 685 42.20 8.02 -13.70
C ASN A 685 41.48 7.76 -12.37
N ILE A 686 40.50 8.60 -11.99
CA ILE A 686 39.84 8.55 -10.67
C ILE A 686 38.44 7.95 -10.76
N TYR A 687 38.15 7.03 -9.83
CA TYR A 687 36.87 6.36 -9.64
C TYR A 687 36.39 6.60 -8.22
N LEU A 688 35.30 7.35 -8.05
CA LEU A 688 34.78 7.72 -6.73
C LEU A 688 33.59 6.84 -6.35
N LEU A 689 33.75 6.03 -5.31
CA LEU A 689 32.69 5.19 -4.76
C LEU A 689 31.94 5.93 -3.65
N GLY A 690 30.62 5.84 -3.66
CA GLY A 690 29.77 6.42 -2.62
C GLY A 690 28.54 5.57 -2.32
N SER A 691 27.89 5.85 -1.20
CA SER A 691 26.62 5.22 -0.86
C SER A 691 25.67 6.21 -0.23
N ALA A 692 24.39 6.00 -0.50
CA ALA A 692 23.33 6.83 0.05
C ALA A 692 22.64 6.21 1.29
N ILE A 693 22.98 5.00 1.71
CA ILE A 693 22.39 4.36 2.91
C ILE A 693 22.69 5.09 4.21
N LYS A 694 23.82 5.82 4.26
CA LYS A 694 24.33 6.51 5.45
C LYS A 694 23.84 7.96 5.46
N HIS A 695 24.74 8.91 5.26
CA HIS A 695 24.42 10.34 5.26
C HIS A 695 23.55 10.76 4.07
N GLY A 696 23.42 9.92 3.03
CA GLY A 696 22.51 10.14 1.91
C GLY A 696 21.04 9.83 2.21
N ARG A 697 20.73 9.18 3.34
CA ARG A 697 19.37 8.92 3.86
C ARG A 697 18.42 8.16 2.91
N SER A 698 18.96 7.39 1.97
CA SER A 698 18.17 6.68 0.93
C SER A 698 17.63 5.32 1.37
N THR A 699 17.77 4.95 2.65
CA THR A 699 17.65 3.56 3.11
C THR A 699 18.64 2.61 2.42
N SER A 700 18.49 1.29 2.62
CA SER A 700 19.39 0.31 2.02
C SER A 700 19.19 0.16 0.53
N GLY A 701 20.29 -0.08 -0.20
CA GLY A 701 20.21 -0.49 -1.60
C GLY A 701 20.69 0.54 -2.61
N LEU A 702 21.42 1.60 -2.24
CA LEU A 702 21.99 2.53 -3.22
C LEU A 702 23.49 2.77 -2.97
N GLY A 703 24.30 2.11 -3.78
CA GLY A 703 25.70 2.47 -4.03
C GLY A 703 25.82 3.18 -5.38
N PHE A 704 26.77 4.09 -5.50
CA PHE A 704 27.06 4.78 -6.74
C PHE A 704 28.56 4.88 -6.99
N LEU A 705 28.91 4.99 -8.27
CA LEU A 705 30.25 5.17 -8.79
C LEU A 705 30.23 6.39 -9.71
N ILE A 706 31.05 7.38 -9.40
CA ILE A 706 31.38 8.46 -10.33
C ILE A 706 32.67 8.07 -11.04
N HIS A 707 32.62 8.00 -12.37
CA HIS A 707 33.73 7.54 -13.18
C HIS A 707 33.90 8.42 -14.43
N PRO A 708 35.12 8.48 -14.99
CA PRO A 708 35.35 9.08 -16.30
C PRO A 708 34.48 8.37 -17.34
N GLN A 709 33.83 9.15 -18.21
CA GLN A 709 33.06 8.61 -19.34
C GLN A 709 34.02 8.26 -20.47
N HIS A 710 34.81 9.24 -20.90
CA HIS A 710 35.80 9.11 -21.97
C HIS A 710 37.21 8.95 -21.40
N ALA A 711 38.08 8.19 -22.10
CA ALA A 711 39.46 7.92 -21.70
C ALA A 711 39.60 7.26 -20.30
N SER A 712 38.59 6.49 -19.89
CA SER A 712 38.66 5.64 -18.70
C SER A 712 39.79 4.63 -18.83
N LEU A 713 40.67 4.54 -17.82
CA LEU A 713 41.75 3.55 -17.79
C LEU A 713 41.24 2.12 -17.60
N LEU A 714 40.19 1.98 -16.78
CA LEU A 714 39.47 0.72 -16.58
C LEU A 714 38.28 0.67 -17.53
N THR A 715 38.20 -0.37 -18.32
CA THR A 715 37.09 -0.63 -19.26
C THR A 715 36.77 -2.11 -19.30
N HIS A 716 35.58 -2.46 -19.79
CA HIS A 716 35.17 -3.84 -20.06
C HIS A 716 35.29 -4.77 -18.83
N PRO A 717 34.58 -4.48 -17.73
CA PRO A 717 34.66 -5.30 -16.52
C PRO A 717 34.23 -6.74 -16.80
N LYS A 718 35.04 -7.71 -16.35
CA LYS A 718 34.73 -9.15 -16.49
C LYS A 718 33.52 -9.55 -15.66
N LYS A 719 33.35 -8.95 -14.48
CA LYS A 719 32.12 -9.05 -13.70
C LYS A 719 31.13 -8.04 -14.28
N THR A 720 30.17 -8.51 -15.06
CA THR A 720 29.18 -7.67 -15.76
C THR A 720 27.77 -8.25 -15.62
N GLY A 721 26.75 -7.52 -16.10
CA GLY A 721 25.37 -7.99 -16.20
C GLY A 721 24.68 -7.42 -17.43
N TRP A 722 23.40 -7.75 -17.62
CA TRP A 722 22.67 -7.38 -18.84
C TRP A 722 22.51 -5.86 -19.01
N CYS A 723 22.51 -5.08 -17.92
CA CYS A 723 22.41 -3.62 -17.98
C CYS A 723 23.69 -2.97 -18.50
N ALA A 724 24.81 -3.70 -18.60
CA ALA A 724 26.05 -3.17 -19.13
C ALA A 724 26.02 -2.96 -20.66
N TYR A 725 25.05 -3.57 -21.35
CA TYR A 725 24.88 -3.49 -22.80
C TYR A 725 23.40 -3.49 -23.16
N LEU A 726 22.73 -2.37 -22.86
CA LEU A 726 21.30 -2.19 -23.13
C LEU A 726 21.01 -2.17 -24.63
N SER A 727 21.90 -1.60 -25.44
CA SER A 727 21.73 -1.58 -26.91
C SER A 727 21.64 -2.99 -27.51
N GLY A 728 22.36 -3.96 -26.93
CA GLY A 728 22.35 -5.37 -27.33
C GLY A 728 21.05 -6.14 -27.08
N LEU A 729 20.21 -5.70 -26.14
CA LEU A 729 18.92 -6.34 -25.85
C LEU A 729 18.01 -6.35 -27.08
N SER A 730 17.98 -5.24 -27.82
CA SER A 730 17.19 -5.10 -29.05
C SER A 730 17.72 -6.00 -30.19
N MET A 731 19.01 -6.32 -30.16
CA MET A 731 19.71 -7.07 -31.21
C MET A 731 19.85 -8.57 -30.89
N GLY A 732 19.54 -9.00 -29.66
CA GLY A 732 19.74 -10.37 -29.20
C GLY A 732 21.21 -10.81 -29.21
N ARG A 733 22.16 -9.87 -29.10
CA ARG A 733 23.61 -10.11 -29.12
C ARG A 733 24.25 -9.57 -27.86
N THR A 734 25.11 -10.36 -27.22
CA THR A 734 25.90 -9.96 -26.05
C THR A 734 27.40 -9.96 -26.32
N THR A 735 27.81 -10.51 -27.46
CA THR A 735 29.21 -10.55 -27.90
C THR A 735 29.36 -10.06 -29.34
N ASP A 736 30.56 -9.62 -29.68
CA ASP A 736 30.97 -9.44 -31.07
C ASP A 736 31.12 -10.81 -31.79
N ASP A 737 31.47 -10.75 -33.08
CA ASP A 737 31.60 -11.95 -33.92
C ASP A 737 32.76 -12.88 -33.51
N VAL A 738 33.65 -12.44 -32.62
CA VAL A 738 34.78 -13.22 -32.10
C VAL A 738 34.60 -13.61 -30.61
N GLY A 739 33.44 -13.31 -30.02
CA GLY A 739 33.07 -13.75 -28.67
C GLY A 739 33.48 -12.80 -27.54
N ASN A 740 33.92 -11.57 -27.83
CA ASN A 740 34.18 -10.57 -26.79
C ASN A 740 32.86 -9.95 -26.31
N LEU A 741 32.75 -9.73 -25.00
CA LEU A 741 31.60 -9.04 -24.41
C LEU A 741 31.48 -7.62 -24.96
N LEU A 742 30.26 -7.24 -25.34
CA LEU A 742 29.91 -5.89 -25.74
C LEU A 742 29.42 -5.07 -24.55
N TYR A 743 29.61 -3.74 -24.61
CA TYR A 743 29.27 -2.80 -23.55
C TYR A 743 28.79 -1.47 -24.14
N ASP A 744 27.85 -0.82 -23.47
CA ASP A 744 27.57 0.59 -23.68
C ASP A 744 28.50 1.41 -22.78
N GLU A 745 29.22 2.39 -23.34
CA GLU A 745 30.24 3.18 -22.61
C GLU A 745 29.70 3.78 -21.31
N ALA A 746 28.46 4.31 -21.35
CA ALA A 746 27.77 4.91 -20.22
C ALA A 746 27.29 3.90 -19.16
N TRP A 747 27.10 2.63 -19.54
CA TRP A 747 26.42 1.64 -18.70
C TRP A 747 27.30 0.46 -18.29
N GLN A 748 28.54 0.38 -18.76
CA GLN A 748 29.43 -0.77 -18.56
C GLN A 748 29.62 -1.23 -17.10
N TRP A 749 29.36 -0.35 -16.11
CA TRP A 749 29.48 -0.66 -14.68
C TRP A 749 28.17 -1.11 -14.02
N LEU A 750 27.06 -1.08 -14.75
CA LEU A 750 25.77 -1.58 -14.29
C LEU A 750 25.75 -3.11 -14.32
N GLY A 751 25.07 -3.68 -13.33
CA GLY A 751 24.94 -5.12 -13.16
C GLY A 751 23.72 -5.70 -13.87
N GLY A 752 22.93 -6.45 -13.09
CA GLY A 752 21.64 -6.95 -13.52
C GLY A 752 20.52 -5.94 -13.30
N THR A 753 19.31 -6.45 -13.16
CA THR A 753 18.09 -5.65 -12.98
C THR A 753 18.26 -4.65 -11.82
N PRO A 754 18.00 -3.34 -12.02
CA PRO A 754 18.14 -2.33 -10.98
C PRO A 754 17.22 -2.53 -9.76
N ALA A 755 17.64 -3.39 -8.82
CA ALA A 755 16.91 -3.65 -7.56
C ALA A 755 16.94 -2.46 -6.58
N ASN A 756 17.68 -1.40 -6.94
CA ASN A 756 17.90 -0.18 -6.17
C ASN A 756 16.88 0.93 -6.48
N VAL A 757 15.85 0.68 -7.29
CA VAL A 757 14.88 1.70 -7.72
C VAL A 757 14.27 2.48 -6.54
N PHE A 758 13.82 1.81 -5.48
CA PHE A 758 13.26 2.48 -4.31
C PHE A 758 14.27 3.37 -3.59
N ALA A 759 15.49 2.89 -3.41
CA ALA A 759 16.53 3.67 -2.74
C ALA A 759 16.97 4.87 -3.58
N LEU A 760 17.06 4.71 -4.91
CA LEU A 760 17.32 5.79 -5.85
C LEU A 760 16.25 6.88 -5.76
N GLU A 761 14.98 6.48 -5.76
CA GLU A 761 13.84 7.37 -5.67
C GLU A 761 13.79 8.14 -4.35
N ILE A 762 13.99 7.44 -3.23
CA ILE A 762 14.08 8.08 -1.90
C ILE A 762 15.23 9.08 -1.88
N PHE A 763 16.38 8.75 -2.47
CA PHE A 763 17.52 9.66 -2.54
C PHE A 763 17.16 10.93 -3.32
N ILE A 764 16.60 10.79 -4.53
CA ILE A 764 16.19 11.91 -5.37
C ILE A 764 15.25 12.82 -4.59
N ASN A 765 14.14 12.26 -4.08
CA ASN A 765 13.12 13.03 -3.38
C ASN A 765 13.65 13.68 -2.10
N THR A 766 14.53 12.99 -1.35
CA THR A 766 15.15 13.54 -0.14
C THR A 766 16.01 14.75 -0.45
N TRP A 767 16.94 14.64 -1.40
CA TRP A 767 17.91 15.71 -1.66
C TRP A 767 17.34 16.85 -2.48
N ASP A 768 16.42 16.56 -3.38
CA ASP A 768 15.65 17.59 -4.08
C ASP A 768 14.86 18.47 -3.08
N ALA A 769 14.20 17.87 -2.08
CA ALA A 769 13.50 18.60 -1.03
C ALA A 769 14.46 19.42 -0.13
N ILE A 770 15.60 18.86 0.27
CA ILE A 770 16.64 19.57 1.05
C ILE A 770 17.17 20.78 0.26
N LEU A 771 17.49 20.59 -1.02
CA LEU A 771 18.04 21.65 -1.87
C LEU A 771 17.02 22.76 -2.10
N ARG A 772 15.73 22.43 -2.31
CA ARG A 772 14.65 23.43 -2.39
C ARG A 772 14.46 24.22 -1.10
N ALA A 773 14.70 23.61 0.06
CA ALA A 773 14.68 24.30 1.34
C ALA A 773 15.89 25.24 1.55
N GLY A 774 16.81 25.32 0.59
CA GLY A 774 18.01 26.16 0.65
C GLY A 774 19.13 25.55 1.50
N GLU A 775 19.02 24.28 1.86
CA GLU A 775 19.97 23.60 2.73
C GLU A 775 21.06 22.88 1.93
N THR A 776 22.25 22.79 2.52
CA THR A 776 23.45 22.28 1.86
C THR A 776 24.14 21.24 2.75
N VAL A 777 25.04 20.44 2.18
CA VAL A 777 25.91 19.55 2.99
C VAL A 777 26.69 20.38 4.02
N GLN A 778 27.14 21.57 3.66
CA GLN A 778 27.88 22.47 4.53
C GLN A 778 27.04 23.01 5.71
N SER A 779 25.79 23.41 5.50
CA SER A 779 24.92 23.90 6.58
C SER A 779 24.54 22.78 7.55
N MET A 780 24.19 21.61 7.03
CA MET A 780 23.91 20.42 7.86
C MET A 780 25.15 19.96 8.63
N HIS A 781 26.33 19.97 8.01
CA HIS A 781 27.60 19.65 8.67
C HIS A 781 27.89 20.63 9.81
N ARG A 782 27.76 21.94 9.58
CA ARG A 782 27.94 22.97 10.64
C ARG A 782 27.00 22.74 11.82
N TYR A 783 25.74 22.43 11.56
CA TYR A 783 24.80 22.08 12.63
C TYR A 783 25.29 20.88 13.45
N VAL A 784 25.69 19.79 12.77
CA VAL A 784 26.21 18.60 13.47
C VAL A 784 27.49 18.89 14.24
N GLN A 785 28.40 19.73 13.73
CA GLN A 785 29.60 20.15 14.47
C GLN A 785 29.23 20.96 15.72
N SER A 786 28.16 21.76 15.71
CA SER A 786 27.67 22.44 16.92
C SER A 786 27.16 21.45 17.97
N LEU A 787 26.50 20.37 17.55
CA LEU A 787 26.11 19.26 18.45
C LEU A 787 27.32 18.53 19.01
N HIS A 788 28.39 18.31 18.21
CA HIS A 788 29.65 17.77 18.71
C HIS A 788 30.24 18.70 19.78
N GLY A 789 30.31 20.01 19.52
CA GLY A 789 30.81 21.00 20.47
C GLY A 789 30.05 20.94 21.81
N TYR A 790 28.71 20.94 21.74
CA TYR A 790 27.85 20.83 22.92
C TYR A 790 28.07 19.51 23.68
N PHE A 791 28.09 18.37 22.97
CA PHE A 791 28.33 17.06 23.57
C PHE A 791 29.71 16.98 24.24
N LEU A 792 30.76 17.47 23.58
CA LEU A 792 32.12 17.44 24.10
C LEU A 792 32.30 18.35 25.31
N GLN A 793 31.62 19.51 25.34
CA GLN A 793 31.59 20.39 26.50
C GLN A 793 30.96 19.66 27.71
N LEU A 794 29.81 19.01 27.52
CA LEU A 794 29.16 18.23 28.58
C LEU A 794 30.00 17.03 29.03
N MET A 795 30.70 16.38 28.11
CA MET A 795 31.60 15.27 28.42
C MET A 795 32.81 15.74 29.23
N ALA A 796 33.34 16.94 28.96
CA ALA A 796 34.45 17.52 29.68
C ALA A 796 34.10 17.90 31.14
N THR A 797 32.83 18.18 31.44
CA THR A 797 32.37 18.46 32.82
C THR A 797 32.11 17.20 33.64
N GLN A 798 32.20 16.00 33.05
CA GLN A 798 31.99 14.75 33.80
C GLN A 798 33.23 14.38 34.61
N PRO A 799 33.14 14.27 35.95
CA PRO A 799 34.30 13.99 36.82
C PRO A 799 34.98 12.66 36.51
N ASP A 800 34.22 11.68 35.99
CA ASP A 800 34.71 10.34 35.64
C ASP A 800 34.89 10.13 34.13
N ASN A 801 35.27 11.16 33.36
CA ASN A 801 35.44 11.01 31.91
C ASN A 801 36.58 10.03 31.55
N GLN A 802 36.18 8.81 31.15
CA GLN A 802 37.05 7.74 30.68
C GLN A 802 37.21 7.68 29.16
N MET A 803 36.70 8.68 28.42
CA MET A 803 36.71 8.70 26.95
C MET A 803 37.67 9.77 26.41
N VAL A 804 38.37 9.42 25.33
CA VAL A 804 39.26 10.32 24.60
C VAL A 804 38.86 10.30 23.13
N ILE A 805 38.76 11.46 22.50
CA ILE A 805 38.51 11.55 21.05
C ILE A 805 39.74 11.01 20.33
N PHE A 806 39.55 10.03 19.45
CA PHE A 806 40.66 9.37 18.75
C PHE A 806 41.44 10.34 17.87
N ASP A 807 40.74 11.12 17.04
CA ASP A 807 41.28 12.05 16.06
C ASP A 807 41.33 13.51 16.58
N LYS A 808 41.45 13.71 17.90
CA LYS A 808 41.32 15.04 18.55
C LYS A 808 42.14 16.13 17.86
N ALA A 809 43.46 15.94 17.74
CA ALA A 809 44.37 16.94 17.19
C ALA A 809 43.99 17.34 15.76
N ARG A 810 43.52 16.37 14.98
CA ARG A 810 43.11 16.58 13.59
C ARG A 810 41.80 17.34 13.49
N ARG A 811 40.83 17.07 14.38
CA ARG A 811 39.59 17.86 14.47
C ARG A 811 39.86 19.31 14.87
N GLU A 812 40.80 19.53 15.77
CA GLU A 812 41.20 20.88 16.19
C GLU A 812 41.89 21.65 15.06
N GLN A 813 42.74 20.98 14.28
CA GLN A 813 43.45 21.59 13.16
C GLN A 813 42.56 21.80 11.91
N TYR A 814 41.65 20.86 11.63
CA TYR A 814 40.81 20.85 10.42
C TYR A 814 39.32 20.67 10.73
N PRO A 815 38.70 21.55 11.52
CA PRO A 815 37.33 21.37 12.01
C PRO A 815 36.29 21.29 10.88
N GLY A 816 36.49 22.01 9.78
CA GLY A 816 35.59 21.98 8.62
C GLY A 816 35.65 20.68 7.79
N PHE A 817 36.61 19.80 8.09
CA PHE A 817 36.75 18.49 7.44
C PHE A 817 36.48 17.33 8.39
N ALA A 818 36.15 17.59 9.67
CA ALA A 818 35.90 16.53 10.64
C ALA A 818 34.68 15.69 10.23
N SER A 819 34.73 14.36 10.41
CA SER A 819 33.55 13.52 10.21
C SER A 819 32.44 13.91 11.21
N ASN A 820 31.16 13.83 10.80
CA ASN A 820 29.99 13.94 11.70
C ASN A 820 29.89 12.78 12.70
N VAL A 821 30.87 11.89 12.71
CA VAL A 821 31.01 10.79 13.65
C VAL A 821 32.15 11.09 14.62
N LEU A 822 31.89 11.00 15.92
CA LEU A 822 32.94 11.00 16.94
C LEU A 822 33.42 9.57 17.19
N ALA A 823 34.68 9.29 16.87
CA ALA A 823 35.35 8.07 17.29
C ALA A 823 35.99 8.31 18.67
N LEU A 824 35.49 7.62 19.69
CA LEU A 824 35.96 7.74 21.06
C LEU A 824 36.69 6.46 21.46
N ARG A 825 37.84 6.61 22.09
CA ARG A 825 38.60 5.54 22.71
C ARG A 825 38.39 5.55 24.21
N LEU A 826 38.02 4.41 24.78
CA LEU A 826 37.94 4.25 26.23
C LEU A 826 39.32 3.99 26.85
N LYS A 827 39.54 4.55 28.04
CA LYS A 827 40.77 4.34 28.83
C LYS A 827 40.85 2.92 29.40
N ASP A 828 39.71 2.31 29.71
CA ASP A 828 39.60 0.95 30.25
C ASP A 828 39.09 -0.06 29.18
N LYS A 829 39.08 -1.35 29.50
CA LYS A 829 38.53 -2.43 28.63
C LYS A 829 37.03 -2.69 28.85
N SER A 830 36.31 -1.83 29.58
CA SER A 830 34.90 -2.08 29.99
C SER A 830 33.86 -1.77 28.91
N THR A 831 34.27 -1.58 27.65
CA THR A 831 33.42 -1.11 26.55
C THR A 831 32.14 -1.91 26.37
N GLN A 832 32.21 -3.25 26.48
CA GLN A 832 31.04 -4.11 26.30
C GLN A 832 29.94 -3.85 27.34
N TYR A 833 30.33 -3.63 28.61
CA TYR A 833 29.36 -3.30 29.67
C TYR A 833 28.71 -1.95 29.40
N ARG A 834 29.50 -0.94 28.99
CA ARG A 834 28.98 0.41 28.71
C ARG A 834 28.06 0.45 27.48
N VAL A 835 28.38 -0.32 26.44
CA VAL A 835 27.52 -0.49 25.26
C VAL A 835 26.21 -1.17 25.63
N ARG A 836 26.27 -2.22 26.46
CA ARG A 836 25.07 -2.90 26.97
C ARG A 836 24.21 -1.97 27.81
N TYR A 837 24.82 -1.24 28.75
CA TYR A 837 24.12 -0.26 29.57
C TYR A 837 23.46 0.83 28.72
N ALA A 838 24.17 1.38 27.73
CA ALA A 838 23.61 2.34 26.80
C ALA A 838 22.41 1.76 26.03
N ALA A 839 22.50 0.52 25.54
CA ALA A 839 21.38 -0.14 24.87
C ALA A 839 20.17 -0.36 25.82
N GLU A 840 20.40 -0.69 27.09
CA GLU A 840 19.35 -0.76 28.13
C GLU A 840 18.69 0.61 28.36
N GLN A 841 19.45 1.70 28.22
CA GLN A 841 18.94 3.09 28.20
C GLN A 841 18.38 3.53 26.84
N LYS A 842 18.26 2.62 25.86
CA LYS A 842 17.84 2.91 24.48
C LYS A 842 18.71 3.97 23.79
N VAL A 843 20.01 3.94 24.03
CA VAL A 843 21.02 4.74 23.31
C VAL A 843 21.82 3.80 22.42
N HIS A 844 21.73 4.01 21.12
CA HIS A 844 22.32 3.14 20.12
C HIS A 844 23.53 3.79 19.47
N PHE A 845 24.67 3.12 19.50
CA PHE A 845 25.88 3.48 18.79
C PHE A 845 26.67 2.23 18.42
N ASP A 846 27.70 2.42 17.62
CA ASP A 846 28.55 1.31 17.18
C ASP A 846 29.77 1.14 18.08
N GLN A 847 30.20 -0.11 18.28
CA GLN A 847 31.45 -0.47 18.94
C GLN A 847 32.42 -1.09 17.92
N ARG A 848 33.68 -0.66 17.94
CA ARG A 848 34.78 -1.27 17.18
C ARG A 848 35.87 -1.72 18.13
N GLU A 849 36.37 -2.92 17.89
CA GLU A 849 37.39 -3.55 18.75
C GLU A 849 36.98 -3.53 20.25
N GLU A 850 37.90 -3.83 21.16
CA GLU A 850 37.58 -3.84 22.60
C GLU A 850 37.47 -2.44 23.21
N ARG A 851 37.90 -1.37 22.51
CA ARG A 851 38.12 -0.03 23.13
C ARG A 851 37.57 1.17 22.36
N PHE A 852 36.95 0.99 21.19
CA PHE A 852 36.43 2.11 20.40
C PHE A 852 34.91 2.11 20.34
N VAL A 853 34.33 3.30 20.46
CA VAL A 853 32.91 3.55 20.20
C VAL A 853 32.78 4.68 19.19
N ARG A 854 31.79 4.58 18.30
CA ARG A 854 31.53 5.57 17.25
C ARG A 854 30.15 6.15 17.43
N LEU A 855 30.09 7.45 17.71
CA LEU A 855 28.84 8.21 17.82
C LEU A 855 28.59 8.98 16.52
N GLY A 856 27.73 8.47 15.65
CA GLY A 856 27.34 9.12 14.40
C GLY A 856 26.20 10.11 14.58
N PHE A 857 26.51 11.39 14.68
CA PHE A 857 25.52 12.46 14.76
C PHE A 857 24.91 12.74 13.38
N GLY A 858 23.77 13.41 13.40
CA GLY A 858 23.03 13.83 12.21
C GLY A 858 21.96 14.83 12.60
N ILE A 859 21.37 15.50 11.60
CA ILE A 859 20.40 16.59 11.78
C ILE A 859 19.10 16.20 12.52
N GLN A 860 18.87 14.92 12.78
CA GLN A 860 17.73 14.44 13.58
C GLN A 860 17.93 14.53 15.11
N HIS A 861 19.17 14.79 15.54
CA HIS A 861 19.49 15.11 16.93
C HIS A 861 19.35 16.61 17.13
#